data_AF-A0A8H6N894-F1
#
_entry.id   AF-A0A8H6N894-F1
#
_cell.length_a   1.000
_cell.length_b   1.000
_cell.length_c   1.000
_cell.angle_alpha   90.00
_cell.angle_beta   90.00
_cell.angle_gamma   90.00
#
_symmetry.space_group_name_H-M   'P 1'
#
loop_
_entity.id
_entity.type
_entity.pdbx_description
1 polymer ?
#
loop_
_entity_poly.entity_id
_entity_poly.type
_entity_poly.pdbx_seq_one_letter_code
_entity_poly.pdbx_strand_id
1 'polypeptide(L)'
;MGDIRLGDVVIGTRVMQYDLGKSIGYGQLQRTATARVLHQSLGTAVTALRAREERQIGSISSVVDERFGHGTGYGRPALQDELFPATYEHQSTPSDCSECDRSKLVPRSVRDYPLIHYGAIASGNQVMRSACQRDTLARELDFICFEMEAAGIMDIMPCLPIRGICDYADSHKNKAWQKYAAATAAAYARELLAVMSVSGTDTGQSDKTFTEADEEEARKIEKAEKLNRFLGFLNFRRLDSRQSAIESAHAHTCQWFLEHRLYKSWLEPEKIAHHHGFLWMRGKPGTGKSTIIEYQAWESLDKKARVVKAVVVSFFFNARGEHLEKSIQGMFRSLIYQLLKSYPALGTALTDSDLQQDQSGSSELNTLKRTFEKAVLALGSCLFTCFINALDECDEQQVMDMIQYFEDLTDETTSCRIGFRVCFSSRHYPYITLRRGVAFVMEYEPGHTQGLKAYVANRLRIEKSKNGDELQVMILQKASGVFLWVVLVVGILNQEYSRGSMSLRKTLEEIPSGLSDLFKGILRRDSRNKEQLLLSILLVLCAKRPMMLQEFSHALWAGLTSMGLADPELPDASNRSGMLLGALKGWLRSVKAHNHRFSSSTNPFSISLSKEVSWNCGRTWGSTGKSPATNDLNNAVKHIWTMNQFVLASGSCHENQTSNRRQISRGCILSWSTPVSTSFTMPKLQRRVYINATFYPVSGFQNGSLPATLSNTHHAVT
;
A
#
# COMPACT_ATOMS: atom_id res chain seq x y z
N MET A 1 -12.88 -10.35 41.34
CA MET A 1 -13.61 -10.18 40.07
C MET A 1 -15.09 -10.10 40.37
N GLY A 2 -15.83 -9.22 39.70
CA GLY A 2 -17.30 -9.21 39.79
C GLY A 2 -17.91 -10.51 39.22
N ASP A 3 -19.19 -10.78 39.51
CA ASP A 3 -19.94 -11.92 38.96
C ASP A 3 -20.26 -11.69 37.46
N ILE A 4 -19.23 -11.84 36.62
CA ILE A 4 -19.33 -11.80 35.17
C ILE A 4 -19.86 -13.14 34.68
N ARG A 5 -20.86 -13.09 33.78
CA ARG A 5 -21.52 -14.28 33.26
C ARG A 5 -21.55 -14.30 31.74
N LEU A 6 -21.84 -15.47 31.17
CA LEU A 6 -22.05 -15.58 29.73
C LEU A 6 -23.23 -14.68 29.30
N GLY A 7 -23.04 -13.97 28.19
CA GLY A 7 -23.97 -12.96 27.68
C GLY A 7 -23.74 -11.55 28.22
N ASP A 8 -22.96 -11.37 29.30
CA ASP A 8 -22.63 -10.04 29.82
C ASP A 8 -21.77 -9.23 28.85
N VAL A 9 -21.73 -7.93 29.09
CA VAL A 9 -20.92 -6.99 28.32
C VAL A 9 -19.89 -6.35 29.24
N VAL A 10 -18.62 -6.38 28.85
CA VAL A 10 -17.53 -5.69 29.54
C VAL A 10 -17.05 -4.51 28.72
N ILE A 11 -16.97 -3.35 29.37
CA ILE A 11 -16.57 -2.07 28.79
C ILE A 11 -15.16 -1.72 29.28
N GLY A 12 -14.23 -1.64 28.34
CA GLY A 12 -12.82 -1.37 28.61
C GLY A 12 -12.56 0.09 28.95
N THR A 13 -12.73 0.48 30.22
CA THR A 13 -12.38 1.83 30.70
C THR A 13 -10.88 2.07 30.72
N ARG A 14 -10.11 0.97 30.72
CA ARG A 14 -8.65 0.93 30.65
C ARG A 14 -8.24 -0.32 29.88
N VAL A 15 -7.18 -0.26 29.07
CA VAL A 15 -6.65 -1.41 28.34
C VAL A 15 -5.19 -1.63 28.70
N MET A 16 -4.84 -2.84 29.10
CA MET A 16 -3.47 -3.22 29.46
C MET A 16 -2.97 -4.33 28.56
N GLN A 17 -1.81 -4.14 27.96
CA GLN A 17 -1.18 -5.20 27.18
C GLN A 17 -0.42 -6.15 28.11
N TYR A 18 -0.92 -7.38 28.29
CA TYR A 18 -0.43 -8.27 29.35
C TYR A 18 0.77 -9.15 28.94
N ASP A 19 1.01 -9.29 27.64
CA ASP A 19 2.01 -10.17 27.03
C ASP A 19 3.26 -9.42 26.52
N LEU A 20 3.34 -8.10 26.73
CA LEU A 20 4.48 -7.27 26.36
C LEU A 20 5.39 -6.99 27.57
N GLY A 21 6.65 -7.40 27.47
CA GLY A 21 7.63 -7.18 28.54
C GLY A 21 9.01 -7.73 28.21
N LYS A 22 9.95 -7.54 29.13
CA LYS A 22 11.29 -8.12 29.05
C LYS A 22 11.26 -9.53 29.64
N SER A 23 11.74 -10.53 28.90
CA SER A 23 11.95 -11.87 29.47
C SER A 23 13.08 -11.82 30.50
N ILE A 24 12.75 -12.14 31.74
CA ILE A 24 13.71 -12.47 32.79
C ILE A 24 13.84 -14.01 32.78
N GLY A 25 15.03 -14.55 33.08
CA GLY A 25 15.28 -16.01 33.07
C GLY A 25 14.21 -16.82 33.83
N TYR A 26 14.05 -18.11 33.46
CA TYR A 26 12.97 -19.01 33.91
C TYR A 26 11.56 -18.71 33.37
N GLY A 27 11.45 -18.13 32.18
CA GLY A 27 10.14 -17.93 31.51
C GLY A 27 9.27 -16.85 32.16
N GLN A 28 9.82 -16.03 33.06
CA GLN A 28 9.11 -14.93 33.70
C GLN A 28 9.19 -13.67 32.82
N LEU A 29 8.04 -13.02 32.61
CA LEU A 29 7.95 -11.79 31.83
C LEU A 29 7.85 -10.59 32.76
N GLN A 30 8.85 -9.71 32.75
CA GLN A 30 8.76 -8.39 33.38
C GLN A 30 7.96 -7.46 32.47
N ARG A 31 6.69 -7.24 32.82
CA ARG A 31 5.77 -6.42 32.05
C ARG A 31 6.21 -4.96 32.06
N THR A 32 6.25 -4.34 30.88
CA THR A 32 6.63 -2.93 30.70
C THR A 32 5.50 -2.09 30.10
N ALA A 33 4.33 -2.67 29.86
CA ALA A 33 3.22 -2.00 29.20
C ALA A 33 2.55 -0.97 30.12
N THR A 34 2.37 0.25 29.60
CA THR A 34 1.57 1.29 30.23
C THR A 34 0.09 1.04 29.92
N ALA A 35 -0.77 1.25 30.91
CA ALA A 35 -2.21 1.15 30.72
C ALA A 35 -2.73 2.29 29.83
N ARG A 36 -3.52 1.96 28.80
CA ARG A 36 -4.16 2.92 27.91
C ARG A 36 -5.51 3.31 28.49
N VAL A 37 -5.83 4.60 28.49
CA VAL A 37 -7.06 5.15 29.07
C VAL A 37 -7.94 5.69 27.94
N LEU A 38 -9.26 5.68 28.16
CA LEU A 38 -10.22 6.21 27.19
C LEU A 38 -10.05 7.70 26.93
N HIS A 39 -10.31 8.10 25.69
CA HIS A 39 -10.45 9.50 25.32
C HIS A 39 -11.65 10.14 26.02
N GLN A 40 -11.55 11.42 26.37
CA GLN A 40 -12.52 12.13 27.22
C GLN A 40 -13.95 12.08 26.66
N SER A 41 -14.12 12.23 25.35
CA SER A 41 -15.44 12.15 24.69
C SER A 41 -16.12 10.79 24.86
N LEU A 42 -15.38 9.70 24.73
CA LEU A 42 -15.87 8.34 24.96
C LEU A 42 -16.15 8.11 26.45
N GLY A 43 -15.30 8.65 27.32
CA GLY A 43 -15.50 8.59 28.78
C GLY A 43 -16.81 9.25 29.21
N THR A 44 -17.14 10.42 28.67
CA THR A 44 -18.40 11.13 28.95
C THR A 44 -19.61 10.32 28.50
N ALA A 45 -19.59 9.79 27.27
CA ALA A 45 -20.70 8.98 26.74
C ALA A 45 -20.92 7.68 27.54
N VAL A 46 -19.83 7.01 27.92
CA VAL A 46 -19.87 5.81 28.79
C VAL A 46 -20.47 6.16 30.16
N THR A 47 -20.08 7.30 30.74
CA THR A 47 -20.60 7.74 32.04
C THR A 47 -22.09 8.07 31.95
N ALA A 48 -22.53 8.76 30.89
CA ALA A 48 -23.93 9.10 30.66
C ALA A 48 -24.80 7.85 30.43
N LEU A 49 -24.33 6.89 29.63
CA LEU A 49 -25.05 5.64 29.41
C LEU A 49 -25.12 4.80 30.70
N ARG A 50 -24.03 4.75 31.47
CA ARG A 50 -24.01 4.08 32.78
C ARG A 50 -25.08 4.64 33.71
N ALA A 51 -25.19 5.96 33.80
CA ALA A 51 -26.23 6.62 34.62
C ALA A 51 -27.65 6.35 34.13
N ARG A 52 -27.84 6.11 32.83
CA ARG A 52 -29.14 5.73 32.25
C ARG A 52 -29.53 4.29 32.54
N GLU A 53 -28.58 3.36 32.39
CA GLU A 53 -28.79 1.93 32.67
C GLU A 53 -29.08 1.68 34.16
N GLU A 54 -28.48 2.45 35.08
CA GLU A 54 -28.82 2.41 36.51
C GLU A 54 -30.29 2.78 36.79
N ARG A 55 -30.96 3.53 35.90
CA ARG A 55 -32.38 3.89 36.00
C ARG A 55 -33.31 2.90 35.28
N GLN A 56 -32.81 2.16 34.29
CA GLN A 56 -33.59 1.26 33.43
C GLN A 56 -32.87 -0.08 33.24
N ILE A 57 -32.87 -0.89 34.30
CA ILE A 57 -32.23 -2.21 34.30
C ILE A 57 -32.89 -3.11 33.23
N GLY A 58 -32.06 -3.73 32.38
CA GLY A 58 -32.52 -4.66 31.34
C GLY A 58 -32.80 -4.02 29.98
N SER A 59 -32.48 -2.74 29.81
CA SER A 59 -32.56 -2.02 28.53
C SER A 59 -31.87 -2.80 27.39
N ILE A 60 -30.65 -3.30 27.60
CA ILE A 60 -29.95 -4.13 26.61
C ILE A 60 -30.70 -5.40 26.21
N SER A 61 -31.36 -6.10 27.14
CA SER A 61 -32.19 -7.27 26.78
C SER A 61 -33.33 -6.87 25.85
N SER A 62 -34.03 -5.76 26.17
CA SER A 62 -35.13 -5.28 25.33
C SER A 62 -34.68 -4.94 23.92
N VAL A 63 -33.48 -4.37 23.76
CA VAL A 63 -32.86 -4.10 22.46
C VAL A 63 -32.57 -5.39 21.69
N VAL A 64 -32.03 -6.39 22.39
CA VAL A 64 -31.72 -7.67 21.77
C VAL A 64 -33.00 -8.37 21.32
N ASP A 65 -34.05 -8.36 22.14
CA ASP A 65 -35.33 -9.00 21.82
C ASP A 65 -36.08 -8.26 20.68
N GLU A 66 -36.05 -6.91 20.68
CA GLU A 66 -36.64 -6.07 19.63
C GLU A 66 -35.99 -6.34 18.26
N ARG A 67 -34.64 -6.42 18.22
CA ARG A 67 -33.88 -6.45 16.95
C ARG A 67 -33.51 -7.84 16.47
N PHE A 68 -33.36 -8.78 17.40
CA PHE A 68 -32.91 -10.14 17.12
C PHE A 68 -33.93 -11.19 17.55
N GLY A 69 -35.21 -10.83 17.63
CA GLY A 69 -36.32 -11.69 18.03
C GLY A 69 -36.44 -13.04 17.30
N HIS A 70 -37.43 -13.82 17.71
CA HIS A 70 -37.59 -15.26 17.43
C HIS A 70 -37.16 -15.71 16.01
N GLY A 71 -36.15 -16.59 15.95
CA GLY A 71 -35.71 -17.26 14.71
C GLY A 71 -34.34 -16.86 14.16
N THR A 72 -33.70 -15.80 14.67
CA THR A 72 -32.37 -15.35 14.17
C THR A 72 -31.19 -16.17 14.71
N GLY A 73 -31.40 -16.91 15.81
CA GLY A 73 -30.35 -17.61 16.55
C GLY A 73 -29.40 -16.70 17.33
N TYR A 74 -29.70 -15.40 17.46
CA TYR A 74 -28.97 -14.43 18.27
C TYR A 74 -29.66 -14.15 19.62
N GLY A 75 -30.84 -14.72 19.86
CA GLY A 75 -31.50 -14.70 21.16
C GLY A 75 -30.74 -15.51 22.22
N ARG A 76 -31.15 -15.35 23.48
CA ARG A 76 -30.53 -16.03 24.61
C ARG A 76 -30.59 -17.56 24.43
N PRO A 77 -29.47 -18.29 24.58
CA PRO A 77 -29.49 -19.75 24.50
C PRO A 77 -30.37 -20.35 25.59
N ALA A 78 -31.00 -21.49 25.31
CA ALA A 78 -31.71 -22.30 26.32
C ALA A 78 -30.75 -22.96 27.33
N LEU A 79 -29.46 -23.03 26.99
CA LEU A 79 -28.41 -23.52 27.87
C LEU A 79 -28.17 -22.52 29.00
N GLN A 80 -28.04 -23.02 30.23
CA GLN A 80 -27.69 -22.19 31.38
C GLN A 80 -26.21 -21.79 31.35
N ASP A 81 -25.87 -20.76 32.14
CA ASP A 81 -24.49 -20.34 32.33
C ASP A 81 -23.81 -21.19 33.41
N GLU A 82 -22.96 -22.11 32.96
CA GLU A 82 -22.22 -23.05 33.80
C GLU A 82 -20.79 -22.56 34.02
N LEU A 83 -20.40 -22.33 35.29
CA LEU A 83 -19.04 -21.94 35.69
C LEU A 83 -18.47 -22.97 36.65
N PHE A 84 -17.22 -23.34 36.39
CA PHE A 84 -16.43 -24.23 37.23
C PHE A 84 -15.36 -23.43 37.99
N PRO A 85 -14.88 -23.93 39.15
CA PRO A 85 -13.74 -23.38 39.86
C PRO A 85 -12.51 -23.30 38.96
N ALA A 86 -11.66 -22.29 39.16
CA ALA A 86 -10.46 -22.11 38.34
C ALA A 86 -9.48 -23.29 38.38
N THR A 87 -9.53 -24.09 39.45
CA THR A 87 -8.72 -25.31 39.63
C THR A 87 -9.31 -26.54 38.93
N TYR A 88 -10.50 -26.44 38.33
CA TYR A 88 -11.14 -27.54 37.64
C TYR A 88 -10.54 -27.72 36.24
N GLU A 89 -9.90 -28.86 36.01
CA GLU A 89 -9.35 -29.21 34.69
C GLU A 89 -10.41 -29.93 33.85
N HIS A 90 -10.88 -29.26 32.80
CA HIS A 90 -11.79 -29.86 31.83
C HIS A 90 -11.10 -30.98 31.05
N GLN A 91 -11.69 -32.18 31.05
CA GLN A 91 -11.20 -33.30 30.25
C GLN A 91 -11.35 -32.99 28.76
N SER A 92 -10.32 -33.28 27.98
CA SER A 92 -10.19 -32.83 26.59
C SER A 92 -10.96 -33.72 25.61
N THR A 93 -12.31 -33.74 25.67
CA THR A 93 -13.30 -34.09 24.61
C THR A 93 -14.63 -34.53 25.25
N PRO A 94 -15.81 -34.07 24.81
CA PRO A 94 -16.12 -32.96 23.88
C PRO A 94 -15.99 -31.55 24.50
N SER A 95 -15.93 -30.53 23.64
CA SER A 95 -15.61 -29.13 24.01
C SER A 95 -16.76 -28.32 24.61
N ASP A 96 -17.85 -28.97 25.02
CA ASP A 96 -19.12 -28.37 25.45
C ASP A 96 -19.48 -28.70 26.92
N CYS A 97 -18.54 -29.28 27.68
CA CYS A 97 -18.70 -29.66 29.09
C CYS A 97 -19.85 -30.62 29.39
N SER A 98 -20.40 -31.34 28.40
CA SER A 98 -21.48 -32.31 28.62
C SER A 98 -21.09 -33.43 29.60
N GLU A 99 -19.80 -33.76 29.67
CA GLU A 99 -19.22 -34.81 30.52
C GLU A 99 -18.53 -34.27 31.79
N CYS A 100 -18.60 -32.96 32.04
CA CYS A 100 -18.00 -32.37 33.24
C CYS A 100 -18.83 -32.64 34.50
N ASP A 101 -18.14 -32.75 35.64
CA ASP A 101 -18.73 -33.05 36.94
C ASP A 101 -19.59 -31.88 37.42
N ARG A 102 -20.91 -32.02 37.27
CA ARG A 102 -21.89 -30.99 37.66
C ARG A 102 -21.89 -30.69 39.16
N SER A 103 -21.36 -31.57 40.01
CA SER A 103 -21.22 -31.30 41.46
C SER A 103 -20.18 -30.22 41.74
N LYS A 104 -19.28 -29.94 40.78
CA LYS A 104 -18.25 -28.89 40.87
C LYS A 104 -18.72 -27.55 40.33
N LEU A 105 -19.97 -27.41 39.87
CA LEU A 105 -20.48 -26.12 39.41
C LEU A 105 -20.53 -25.11 40.55
N VAL A 106 -20.09 -23.89 40.26
CA VAL A 106 -20.18 -22.78 41.21
C VAL A 106 -21.66 -22.39 41.35
N PRO A 107 -22.26 -22.46 42.55
CA PRO A 107 -23.65 -22.10 42.77
C PRO A 107 -23.87 -20.62 42.44
N ARG A 108 -24.78 -20.32 41.52
CA ARG A 108 -25.14 -18.96 41.11
C ARG A 108 -26.65 -18.82 40.99
N SER A 109 -27.19 -17.67 41.40
CA SER A 109 -28.62 -17.37 41.27
C SER A 109 -29.04 -17.30 39.81
N VAL A 110 -30.28 -17.64 39.47
CA VAL A 110 -30.78 -17.46 38.10
C VAL A 110 -30.86 -15.97 37.79
N ARG A 111 -30.37 -15.55 36.61
CA ARG A 111 -30.44 -14.16 36.15
C ARG A 111 -31.03 -14.11 34.75
N ASP A 112 -32.03 -13.26 34.55
CA ASP A 112 -32.84 -13.23 33.32
C ASP A 112 -32.31 -12.28 32.23
N TYR A 113 -31.37 -11.40 32.58
CA TYR A 113 -30.80 -10.39 31.68
C TYR A 113 -29.26 -10.30 31.82
N PRO A 114 -28.54 -9.82 30.78
CA PRO A 114 -27.12 -9.57 30.86
C PRO A 114 -26.84 -8.28 31.64
N LEU A 115 -25.70 -8.24 32.33
CA LEU A 115 -25.19 -7.06 33.02
C LEU A 115 -24.04 -6.43 32.25
N ILE A 116 -23.85 -5.14 32.47
CA ILE A 116 -22.75 -4.36 31.93
C ILE A 116 -21.71 -4.14 33.04
N HIS A 117 -20.47 -4.51 32.77
CA HIS A 117 -19.35 -4.38 33.69
C HIS A 117 -18.35 -3.37 33.15
N TYR A 118 -17.83 -2.50 34.01
CA TYR A 118 -16.86 -1.46 33.64
C TYR A 118 -15.54 -1.75 34.35
N GLY A 119 -14.44 -1.83 33.60
CA GLY A 119 -13.14 -2.09 34.18
C GLY A 119 -12.04 -2.25 33.17
N ALA A 120 -10.85 -2.61 33.64
CA ALA A 120 -9.71 -2.80 32.75
C ALA A 120 -9.83 -4.10 31.96
N ILE A 121 -9.38 -4.08 30.71
CA ILE A 121 -9.32 -5.23 29.81
C ILE A 121 -7.85 -5.55 29.50
N ALA A 122 -7.48 -6.83 29.65
CA ALA A 122 -6.18 -7.34 29.23
C ALA A 122 -6.20 -7.65 27.73
N SER A 123 -5.33 -7.00 26.96
CA SER A 123 -5.17 -7.22 25.52
C SER A 123 -3.86 -7.97 25.25
N GLY A 124 -3.85 -8.97 24.37
CA GLY A 124 -2.61 -9.65 23.99
C GLY A 124 -2.76 -10.59 22.79
N ASN A 125 -1.65 -10.94 22.14
CA ASN A 125 -1.65 -11.76 20.93
C ASN A 125 -1.81 -13.27 21.20
N GLN A 126 -1.82 -13.67 22.47
CA GLN A 126 -1.96 -15.08 22.89
C GLN A 126 -3.38 -15.38 23.39
N VAL A 127 -3.86 -16.59 23.13
CA VAL A 127 -5.16 -17.05 23.66
C VAL A 127 -4.98 -17.53 25.10
N MET A 128 -5.67 -16.90 26.06
CA MET A 128 -5.73 -17.39 27.44
C MET A 128 -6.62 -18.64 27.53
N ARG A 129 -6.06 -19.75 28.03
CA ARG A 129 -6.77 -21.04 28.22
C ARG A 129 -6.61 -21.64 29.62
N SER A 130 -6.00 -20.92 30.55
CA SER A 130 -5.77 -21.40 31.92
C SER A 130 -6.49 -20.49 32.91
N ALA A 131 -7.52 -21.01 33.58
CA ALA A 131 -8.27 -20.26 34.58
C ALA A 131 -7.39 -19.84 35.77
N CYS A 132 -6.46 -20.70 36.21
CA CYS A 132 -5.48 -20.37 37.25
C CYS A 132 -4.57 -19.19 36.83
N GLN A 133 -4.06 -19.21 35.59
CA GLN A 133 -3.21 -18.14 35.07
C GLN A 133 -4.01 -16.84 34.89
N ARG A 134 -5.24 -16.94 34.36
CA ARG A 134 -6.21 -15.84 34.24
C ARG A 134 -6.42 -15.15 35.57
N ASP A 135 -6.72 -15.89 36.64
CA ASP A 135 -7.03 -15.33 37.97
C ASP A 135 -5.81 -14.74 38.66
N THR A 136 -4.61 -15.28 38.38
CA THR A 136 -3.35 -14.72 38.87
C THR A 136 -3.07 -13.38 38.19
N LEU A 137 -3.14 -13.34 36.87
CA LEU A 137 -2.97 -12.12 36.09
C LEU A 137 -4.02 -11.06 36.43
N ALA A 138 -5.28 -11.45 36.62
CA ALA A 138 -6.36 -10.55 36.97
C ALA A 138 -6.12 -9.85 38.31
N ARG A 139 -5.58 -10.57 39.31
CA ARG A 139 -5.19 -10.00 40.61
C ARG A 139 -3.95 -9.10 40.51
N GLU A 140 -2.96 -9.49 39.70
CA GLU A 140 -1.73 -8.71 39.53
C GLU A 140 -1.95 -7.38 38.81
N LEU A 141 -2.78 -7.39 37.76
CA LEU A 141 -2.94 -6.26 36.85
C LEU A 141 -4.25 -5.51 37.03
N ASP A 142 -5.18 -6.02 37.84
CA ASP A 142 -6.50 -5.44 38.08
C ASP A 142 -7.30 -5.23 36.77
N PHE A 143 -7.53 -6.33 36.05
CA PHE A 143 -8.43 -6.39 34.89
C PHE A 143 -9.53 -7.43 35.11
N ILE A 144 -10.60 -7.30 34.33
CA ILE A 144 -11.81 -8.13 34.46
C ILE A 144 -12.15 -8.94 33.21
N CYS A 145 -11.47 -8.72 32.09
CA CYS A 145 -11.73 -9.41 30.83
C CYS A 145 -10.48 -9.49 29.95
N PHE A 146 -10.42 -10.52 29.07
CA PHE A 146 -9.38 -10.72 28.07
C PHE A 146 -9.89 -10.43 26.65
N GLU A 147 -9.00 -9.91 25.82
CA GLU A 147 -9.20 -9.55 24.43
C GLU A 147 -7.84 -9.64 23.69
N MET A 148 -7.82 -9.68 22.35
CA MET A 148 -6.62 -9.97 21.57
C MET A 148 -6.02 -8.84 20.69
N GLU A 149 -6.62 -7.66 20.55
CA GLU A 149 -6.21 -6.66 19.54
C GLU A 149 -6.34 -5.18 19.95
N ALA A 150 -7.16 -4.86 20.95
CA ALA A 150 -7.47 -3.49 21.37
C ALA A 150 -6.23 -2.63 21.66
N ALA A 151 -5.20 -3.19 22.31
CA ALA A 151 -3.98 -2.46 22.63
C ALA A 151 -3.29 -1.87 21.40
N GLY A 152 -3.21 -2.60 20.29
CA GLY A 152 -2.56 -2.12 19.07
C GLY A 152 -3.39 -1.09 18.31
N ILE A 153 -4.72 -1.20 18.36
CA ILE A 153 -5.62 -0.23 17.71
C ILE A 153 -5.61 1.11 18.45
N MET A 154 -5.57 1.08 19.80
CA MET A 154 -5.52 2.29 20.62
C MET A 154 -4.24 3.12 20.44
N ASP A 155 -3.17 2.55 19.88
CA ASP A 155 -1.94 3.31 19.52
C ASP A 155 -2.09 4.14 18.24
N ILE A 156 -3.09 3.82 17.40
CA ILE A 156 -3.31 4.45 16.09
C ILE A 156 -4.49 5.41 16.15
N MET A 157 -5.53 5.09 16.93
CA MET A 157 -6.74 5.91 17.05
C MET A 157 -7.45 5.71 18.40
N PRO A 158 -8.19 6.71 18.92
CA PRO A 158 -9.07 6.52 20.06
C PRO A 158 -10.14 5.46 19.78
N CYS A 159 -10.27 4.45 20.64
CA CYS A 159 -11.35 3.47 20.57
C CYS A 159 -11.80 2.99 21.95
N LEU A 160 -13.02 2.45 22.02
CA LEU A 160 -13.60 1.84 23.22
C LEU A 160 -13.82 0.34 22.96
N PRO A 161 -13.10 -0.55 23.65
CA PRO A 161 -13.39 -1.98 23.55
C PRO A 161 -14.67 -2.33 24.29
N ILE A 162 -15.61 -2.96 23.57
CA ILE A 162 -16.90 -3.46 24.09
C ILE A 162 -16.91 -4.97 23.84
N ARG A 163 -16.88 -5.75 24.92
CA ARG A 163 -16.73 -7.20 24.83
C ARG A 163 -17.96 -7.93 25.34
N GLY A 164 -18.61 -8.67 24.45
CA GLY A 164 -19.60 -9.68 24.85
C GLY A 164 -18.90 -10.93 25.39
N ILE A 165 -19.37 -11.44 26.52
CA ILE A 165 -18.78 -12.61 27.19
C ILE A 165 -19.40 -13.89 26.66
N CYS A 166 -18.60 -14.65 25.90
CA CYS A 166 -19.01 -15.95 25.33
C CYS A 166 -18.25 -17.15 25.90
N ASP A 167 -17.20 -16.92 26.68
CA ASP A 167 -16.41 -17.90 27.40
C ASP A 167 -15.69 -17.22 28.58
N TYR A 168 -15.06 -18.03 29.44
CA TYR A 168 -14.42 -17.58 30.67
C TYR A 168 -12.90 -17.47 30.56
N ALA A 169 -12.33 -17.47 29.34
CA ALA A 169 -10.88 -17.52 29.12
C ALA A 169 -10.19 -18.68 29.86
N ASP A 170 -10.87 -19.84 29.89
CA ASP A 170 -10.37 -21.12 30.39
C ASP A 170 -10.20 -22.09 29.22
N SER A 171 -10.04 -23.38 29.51
CA SER A 171 -9.88 -24.41 28.47
C SER A 171 -11.18 -24.72 27.73
N HIS A 172 -12.32 -24.22 28.19
CA HIS A 172 -13.65 -24.50 27.66
C HIS A 172 -14.12 -23.45 26.65
N LYS A 173 -14.95 -23.86 25.68
CA LYS A 173 -15.51 -22.96 24.65
C LYS A 173 -17.02 -23.06 24.61
N ASN A 174 -17.72 -21.98 24.95
CA ASN A 174 -19.17 -21.99 24.91
C ASN A 174 -19.73 -21.44 23.58
N LYS A 175 -19.69 -22.27 22.52
CA LYS A 175 -20.10 -21.88 21.16
C LYS A 175 -21.55 -21.39 21.07
N ALA A 176 -22.45 -21.91 21.91
CA ALA A 176 -23.86 -21.51 21.91
C ALA A 176 -24.06 -20.04 22.31
N TRP A 177 -23.21 -19.53 23.21
CA TRP A 177 -23.31 -18.17 23.72
C TRP A 177 -22.67 -17.11 22.82
N GLN A 178 -21.86 -17.51 21.83
CA GLN A 178 -21.15 -16.55 20.96
C GLN A 178 -22.08 -15.58 20.22
N LYS A 179 -23.20 -16.09 19.68
CA LYS A 179 -24.15 -15.24 18.96
C LYS A 179 -24.85 -14.26 19.89
N TYR A 180 -25.33 -14.74 21.04
CA TYR A 180 -26.00 -13.90 22.03
C TYR A 180 -25.05 -12.86 22.63
N ALA A 181 -23.84 -13.24 23.01
CA ALA A 181 -22.82 -12.32 23.50
C ALA A 181 -22.45 -11.23 22.47
N ALA A 182 -22.38 -11.59 21.18
CA ALA A 182 -22.20 -10.60 20.12
C ALA A 182 -23.39 -9.65 20.00
N ALA A 183 -24.62 -10.16 20.15
CA ALA A 183 -25.84 -9.35 20.12
C ALA A 183 -25.92 -8.38 21.30
N THR A 184 -25.59 -8.81 22.52
CA THR A 184 -25.59 -7.95 23.71
C THR A 184 -24.52 -6.86 23.62
N ALA A 185 -23.32 -7.19 23.12
CA ALA A 185 -22.29 -6.20 22.85
C ALA A 185 -22.71 -5.17 21.77
N ALA A 186 -23.37 -5.63 20.70
CA ALA A 186 -23.90 -4.76 19.64
C ALA A 186 -25.08 -3.89 20.12
N ALA A 187 -25.91 -4.42 21.02
CA ALA A 187 -26.98 -3.66 21.66
C ALA A 187 -26.43 -2.54 22.54
N TYR A 188 -25.40 -2.82 23.35
CA TYR A 188 -24.72 -1.78 24.12
C TYR A 188 -24.07 -0.73 23.21
N ALA A 189 -23.40 -1.18 22.14
CA ALA A 189 -22.82 -0.31 21.13
C ALA A 189 -23.83 0.68 20.54
N ARG A 190 -25.04 0.20 20.22
CA ARG A 190 -26.14 1.03 19.72
C ARG A 190 -26.55 2.10 20.72
N GLU A 191 -26.80 1.72 21.97
CA GLU A 191 -27.21 2.67 23.01
C GLU A 191 -26.12 3.71 23.29
N LEU A 192 -24.86 3.30 23.25
CA LEU A 192 -23.73 4.22 23.38
C LEU A 192 -23.71 5.25 22.25
N LEU A 193 -23.89 4.79 21.00
CA LEU A 193 -24.01 5.68 19.85
C LEU A 193 -25.21 6.63 19.98
N ALA A 194 -26.34 6.16 20.49
CA ALA A 194 -27.52 6.98 20.72
C ALA A 194 -27.24 8.10 21.73
N VAL A 195 -26.55 7.79 22.83
CA VAL A 195 -26.12 8.80 23.82
C VAL A 195 -25.11 9.77 23.21
N MET A 196 -24.19 9.29 22.37
CA MET A 196 -23.24 10.15 21.66
C MET A 196 -23.93 11.09 20.66
N SER A 197 -25.01 10.65 20.00
CA SER A 197 -25.82 11.49 19.11
C SER A 197 -26.69 12.50 19.86
N VAL A 198 -27.17 12.16 21.06
CA VAL A 198 -28.00 13.06 21.90
C VAL A 198 -27.12 14.06 22.67
N SER A 199 -25.84 13.76 22.91
CA SER A 199 -24.87 14.71 23.47
C SER A 199 -24.41 15.79 22.48
N GLY A 200 -24.94 15.75 21.24
CA GLY A 200 -24.85 16.82 20.23
C GLY A 200 -26.15 17.63 20.07
N THR A 201 -27.16 17.39 20.90
CA THR A 201 -28.44 18.12 20.94
C THR A 201 -28.88 18.30 22.41
N ASP A 202 -28.61 19.47 22.99
CA ASP A 202 -28.89 19.78 24.42
C ASP A 202 -30.32 19.47 24.86
N THR A 203 -30.45 19.06 26.13
CA THR A 203 -31.35 19.74 27.07
C THR A 203 -30.81 19.58 28.49
N GLY A 204 -30.26 20.65 29.07
CA GLY A 204 -30.53 20.97 30.46
C GLY A 204 -31.57 22.08 30.45
N GLN A 205 -32.68 21.94 31.16
CA GLN A 205 -33.61 23.06 31.38
C GLN A 205 -32.87 24.18 32.13
N SER A 206 -32.32 25.12 31.38
CA SER A 206 -32.13 26.53 31.73
C SER A 206 -31.70 27.25 30.46
N ASP A 207 -32.62 28.04 29.89
CA ASP A 207 -32.39 29.13 28.93
C ASP A 207 -30.93 29.34 28.50
N LYS A 208 -30.52 28.65 27.43
CA LYS A 208 -29.40 29.08 26.59
C LYS A 208 -29.84 28.99 25.15
N THR A 209 -30.03 30.15 24.56
CA THR A 209 -30.22 30.36 23.13
C THR A 209 -29.14 29.60 22.38
N PHE A 210 -29.49 28.55 21.63
CA PHE A 210 -28.58 27.94 20.65
C PHE A 210 -28.14 29.04 19.70
N THR A 211 -26.85 29.32 19.68
CA THR A 211 -26.31 30.36 18.82
C THR A 211 -25.95 29.75 17.47
N GLU A 212 -26.06 30.53 16.38
CA GLU A 212 -25.64 30.12 15.03
C GLU A 212 -24.20 29.57 14.97
N ALA A 213 -23.38 29.88 15.99
CA ALA A 213 -22.00 29.42 16.12
C ALA A 213 -21.89 27.90 16.41
N ASP A 214 -22.83 27.30 17.14
CA ASP A 214 -22.75 25.89 17.56
C ASP A 214 -23.09 24.94 16.39
N GLU A 215 -24.06 25.32 15.55
CA GLU A 215 -24.38 24.59 14.31
C GLU A 215 -23.24 24.68 13.28
N GLU A 216 -22.57 25.83 13.22
CA GLU A 216 -21.46 26.05 12.31
C GLU A 216 -20.25 25.18 12.66
N GLU A 217 -20.01 24.95 13.95
CA GLU A 217 -18.93 24.08 14.41
C GLU A 217 -19.22 22.60 14.11
N ALA A 218 -20.48 22.16 14.29
CA ALA A 218 -20.89 20.79 13.92
C ALA A 218 -20.73 20.52 12.41
N ARG A 219 -21.10 21.48 11.56
CA ARG A 219 -20.91 21.40 10.09
C ARG A 219 -19.43 21.29 9.70
N LYS A 220 -18.55 22.03 10.38
CA LYS A 220 -17.09 21.95 10.14
C LYS A 220 -16.52 20.59 10.52
N ILE A 221 -16.94 20.01 11.64
CA ILE A 221 -16.49 18.69 12.10
C ILE A 221 -16.89 17.62 11.09
N GLU A 222 -18.17 17.58 10.67
CA GLU A 222 -18.65 16.62 9.68
C GLU A 222 -17.89 16.75 8.34
N LYS A 223 -17.65 17.99 7.90
CA LYS A 223 -16.90 18.26 6.67
C LYS A 223 -15.43 17.81 6.79
N ALA A 224 -14.81 18.00 7.95
CA ALA A 224 -13.45 17.52 8.21
C ALA A 224 -13.37 15.98 8.19
N GLU A 225 -14.36 15.28 8.73
CA GLU A 225 -14.43 13.81 8.68
C GLU A 225 -14.64 13.28 7.26
N LYS A 226 -15.51 13.92 6.47
CA LYS A 226 -15.68 13.61 5.04
C LYS A 226 -14.37 13.81 4.27
N LEU A 227 -13.70 14.94 4.49
CA LEU A 227 -12.40 15.23 3.88
C LEU A 227 -11.35 14.18 4.25
N ASN A 228 -11.27 13.76 5.52
CA ASN A 228 -10.34 12.73 5.97
C ASN A 228 -10.62 11.36 5.32
N ARG A 229 -11.89 10.98 5.16
CA ARG A 229 -12.26 9.76 4.42
C ARG A 229 -11.86 9.84 2.95
N PHE A 230 -12.09 11.00 2.33
CA PHE A 230 -11.68 11.24 0.94
C PHE A 230 -10.15 11.19 0.78
N LEU A 231 -9.38 11.79 1.70
CA LEU A 231 -7.92 11.68 1.74
C LEU A 231 -7.45 10.23 1.89
N GLY A 232 -8.14 9.44 2.72
CA GLY A 232 -7.89 8.00 2.87
C GLY A 232 -8.12 7.23 1.58
N PHE A 233 -9.12 7.61 0.79
CA PHE A 233 -9.36 7.06 -0.54
C PHE A 233 -8.30 7.49 -1.56
N LEU A 234 -7.95 8.77 -1.61
CA LEU A 234 -6.95 9.27 -2.55
C LEU A 234 -5.56 8.66 -2.29
N ASN A 235 -5.24 8.40 -1.03
CA ASN A 235 -4.00 7.75 -0.64
C ASN A 235 -3.97 6.29 -1.09
N PHE A 236 -2.87 5.87 -1.72
CA PHE A 236 -2.64 4.48 -2.07
C PHE A 236 -1.21 4.07 -1.75
N ARG A 237 -0.98 2.77 -1.61
CA ARG A 237 0.31 2.21 -1.25
C ARG A 237 1.36 2.63 -2.27
N ARG A 238 2.54 3.09 -1.82
CA ARG A 238 3.69 3.44 -2.68
C ARG A 238 3.52 4.71 -3.54
N LEU A 239 2.61 5.62 -3.18
CA LEU A 239 2.37 6.91 -3.84
C LEU A 239 3.66 7.71 -4.13
N ASP A 240 4.61 7.75 -3.19
CA ASP A 240 5.89 8.46 -3.33
C ASP A 240 7.07 7.56 -3.71
N SER A 241 6.83 6.27 -4.00
CA SER A 241 7.92 5.28 -4.10
C SER A 241 8.86 5.54 -5.27
N ARG A 242 8.32 6.01 -6.40
CA ARG A 242 9.12 6.34 -7.58
C ARG A 242 9.98 7.57 -7.33
N GLN A 243 9.41 8.60 -6.70
CA GLN A 243 10.12 9.82 -6.32
C GLN A 243 11.22 9.53 -5.30
N SER A 244 10.90 8.78 -4.24
CA SER A 244 11.84 8.41 -3.17
C SER A 244 13.00 7.53 -3.65
N ALA A 245 12.86 6.90 -4.82
CA ALA A 245 13.89 6.07 -5.44
C ALA A 245 14.82 6.84 -6.39
N ILE A 246 14.56 8.12 -6.64
CA ILE A 246 15.45 8.97 -7.45
C ILE A 246 16.64 9.37 -6.59
N GLU A 247 17.84 9.22 -7.14
CA GLU A 247 19.06 9.64 -6.45
C GLU A 247 19.16 11.17 -6.49
N SER A 248 19.58 11.75 -5.36
CA SER A 248 19.77 13.19 -5.26
C SER A 248 20.76 13.69 -6.30
N ALA A 249 20.43 14.83 -6.89
CA ALA A 249 21.28 15.48 -7.88
C ALA A 249 22.70 15.66 -7.35
N HIS A 250 23.70 15.37 -8.17
CA HIS A 250 25.07 15.73 -7.84
C HIS A 250 25.20 17.26 -7.72
N ALA A 251 26.01 17.71 -6.76
CA ALA A 251 26.20 19.13 -6.50
C ALA A 251 26.57 19.86 -7.81
N HIS A 252 25.84 20.95 -8.09
CA HIS A 252 26.03 21.84 -9.24
C HIS A 252 25.71 21.26 -10.63
N THR A 253 25.25 20.01 -10.78
CA THR A 253 24.93 19.45 -12.10
C THR A 253 23.55 19.85 -12.63
N CYS A 254 22.63 20.23 -11.73
CA CYS A 254 21.27 20.66 -12.06
C CYS A 254 21.05 22.17 -11.91
N GLN A 255 22.03 22.91 -11.40
CA GLN A 255 21.90 24.35 -11.10
C GLN A 255 21.68 25.20 -12.37
N TRP A 256 22.24 24.77 -13.51
CA TRP A 256 22.04 25.45 -14.79
C TRP A 256 20.57 25.59 -15.17
N PHE A 257 19.72 24.65 -14.72
CA PHE A 257 18.30 24.65 -15.07
C PHE A 257 17.55 25.80 -14.38
N LEU A 258 17.96 26.19 -13.17
CA LEU A 258 17.40 27.35 -12.46
C LEU A 258 17.64 28.66 -13.23
N GLU A 259 18.78 28.72 -13.91
CA GLU A 259 19.18 29.88 -14.72
C GLU A 259 18.66 29.80 -16.15
N HIS A 260 17.99 28.71 -16.52
CA HIS A 260 17.54 28.47 -17.88
C HIS A 260 16.46 29.47 -18.30
N ARG A 261 16.65 30.13 -19.46
CA ARG A 261 15.79 31.22 -19.94
C ARG A 261 14.32 30.83 -20.01
N LEU A 262 14.02 29.65 -20.56
CA LEU A 262 12.65 29.17 -20.72
C LEU A 262 12.01 28.81 -19.38
N TYR A 263 12.81 28.31 -18.43
CA TYR A 263 12.33 28.00 -17.08
C TYR A 263 12.02 29.28 -16.29
N LYS A 264 12.92 30.26 -16.31
CA LYS A 264 12.69 31.58 -15.70
C LYS A 264 11.44 32.25 -16.29
N SER A 265 11.33 32.25 -17.61
CA SER A 265 10.15 32.78 -18.31
C SER A 265 8.86 32.09 -17.87
N TRP A 266 8.89 30.78 -17.65
CA TRP A 266 7.73 30.01 -17.15
C TRP A 266 7.39 30.31 -15.68
N LEU A 267 8.38 30.69 -14.88
CA LEU A 267 8.20 31.07 -13.49
C LEU A 267 7.66 32.49 -13.28
N GLU A 268 7.68 33.34 -14.31
CA GLU A 268 7.21 34.73 -14.25
C GLU A 268 5.67 34.79 -14.39
N PRO A 269 4.92 35.31 -13.39
CA PRO A 269 3.46 35.37 -13.45
C PRO A 269 2.91 36.15 -14.64
N GLU A 270 3.61 37.22 -15.04
CA GLU A 270 3.22 38.09 -16.17
C GLU A 270 3.23 37.35 -17.50
N LYS A 271 4.06 36.31 -17.63
CA LYS A 271 4.19 35.53 -18.86
C LYS A 271 3.24 34.35 -18.94
N ILE A 272 2.50 34.04 -17.87
CA ILE A 272 1.50 32.96 -17.85
C ILE A 272 0.49 33.13 -18.98
N ALA A 273 0.07 34.37 -19.29
CA ALA A 273 -0.87 34.64 -20.39
C ALA A 273 -0.33 34.24 -21.78
N HIS A 274 1.00 34.14 -21.96
CA HIS A 274 1.61 33.78 -23.23
C HIS A 274 1.82 32.27 -23.38
N HIS A 275 2.21 31.59 -22.31
CA HIS A 275 2.53 30.16 -22.34
C HIS A 275 1.52 29.28 -21.60
N HIS A 276 0.42 29.85 -21.08
CA HIS A 276 -0.68 29.14 -20.42
C HIS A 276 -0.20 28.19 -19.32
N GLY A 277 0.83 28.60 -18.56
CA GLY A 277 1.35 27.78 -17.47
C GLY A 277 2.00 26.44 -17.87
N PHE A 278 2.17 26.12 -19.16
CA PHE A 278 2.75 24.85 -19.61
C PHE A 278 4.26 24.88 -19.83
N LEU A 279 4.95 23.87 -19.28
CA LEU A 279 6.34 23.56 -19.56
C LEU A 279 6.50 22.08 -19.91
N TRP A 280 7.25 21.76 -20.96
CA TRP A 280 7.51 20.37 -21.34
C TRP A 280 8.99 20.09 -21.58
N MET A 281 9.54 19.23 -20.73
CA MET A 281 10.91 18.76 -20.77
C MET A 281 11.00 17.42 -21.50
N ARG A 282 11.61 17.41 -22.67
CA ARG A 282 11.81 16.20 -23.48
C ARG A 282 13.26 15.75 -23.46
N GLY A 283 13.48 14.46 -23.68
CA GLY A 283 14.81 13.94 -23.97
C GLY A 283 14.95 12.44 -23.83
N LYS A 284 16.09 11.90 -24.27
CA LYS A 284 16.45 10.48 -24.21
C LYS A 284 16.32 9.87 -22.80
N PRO A 285 16.16 8.55 -22.68
CA PRO A 285 16.30 7.86 -21.41
C PRO A 285 17.64 8.16 -20.74
N GLY A 286 17.65 8.40 -19.42
CA GLY A 286 18.89 8.62 -18.67
C GLY A 286 19.54 10.00 -18.83
N THR A 287 18.85 11.00 -19.41
CA THR A 287 19.34 12.39 -19.50
C THR A 287 19.20 13.20 -18.20
N GLY A 288 18.57 12.65 -17.16
CA GLY A 288 18.43 13.33 -15.86
C GLY A 288 17.14 14.15 -15.68
N LYS A 289 16.13 13.99 -16.54
CA LYS A 289 14.83 14.68 -16.43
C LYS A 289 14.19 14.55 -15.04
N SER A 290 14.03 13.32 -14.55
CA SER A 290 13.43 13.06 -13.24
C SER A 290 14.23 13.68 -12.10
N THR A 291 15.57 13.64 -12.20
CA THR A 291 16.48 14.25 -11.22
C THR A 291 16.35 15.77 -11.20
N ILE A 292 16.18 16.43 -12.35
CA ILE A 292 15.91 17.88 -12.40
C ILE A 292 14.55 18.20 -11.81
N ILE A 293 13.48 17.48 -12.19
CA ILE A 293 12.14 17.72 -11.65
C ILE A 293 12.12 17.56 -10.13
N GLU A 294 12.72 16.50 -9.60
CA GLU A 294 12.82 16.31 -8.16
C GLU A 294 13.60 17.46 -7.50
N TYR A 295 14.78 17.81 -8.03
CA TYR A 295 15.58 18.92 -7.54
C TYR A 295 14.78 20.24 -7.50
N GLN A 296 13.97 20.51 -8.53
CA GLN A 296 13.12 21.70 -8.62
C GLN A 296 11.94 21.67 -7.66
N ALA A 297 11.26 20.54 -7.52
CA ALA A 297 10.16 20.38 -6.59
C ALA A 297 10.63 20.67 -5.15
N TRP A 298 11.79 20.11 -4.77
CA TRP A 298 12.44 20.39 -3.50
C TRP A 298 12.83 21.85 -3.32
N GLU A 299 13.52 22.45 -4.29
CA GLU A 299 13.97 23.84 -4.17
C GLU A 299 12.82 24.85 -4.13
N SER A 300 11.74 24.58 -4.87
CA SER A 300 10.55 25.42 -4.87
C SER A 300 9.82 25.40 -3.52
N LEU A 301 9.83 24.25 -2.83
CA LEU A 301 9.28 24.13 -1.48
C LEU A 301 10.15 24.87 -0.44
N ASP A 302 11.47 24.81 -0.56
CA ASP A 302 12.40 25.39 0.43
C ASP A 302 12.54 26.93 0.33
N LYS A 303 12.62 27.49 -0.89
CA LYS A 303 12.88 28.93 -1.10
C LYS A 303 11.63 29.81 -1.18
N LYS A 304 10.50 29.32 -1.70
CA LYS A 304 9.31 30.16 -1.97
C LYS A 304 8.24 30.14 -0.88
N ALA A 305 8.22 29.13 -0.02
CA ALA A 305 7.31 29.06 1.13
C ALA A 305 7.48 30.23 2.12
N ARG A 306 8.59 30.98 2.05
CA ARG A 306 8.89 32.12 2.94
C ARG A 306 8.38 33.48 2.43
N VAL A 307 7.87 33.59 1.20
CA VAL A 307 7.53 34.91 0.60
C VAL A 307 6.15 34.95 -0.08
N VAL A 308 5.71 33.87 -0.74
CA VAL A 308 4.41 33.82 -1.44
C VAL A 308 3.68 32.51 -1.09
N LYS A 309 2.36 32.57 -0.91
CA LYS A 309 1.53 31.37 -0.73
C LYS A 309 1.58 30.54 -2.02
N ALA A 310 2.39 29.48 -2.01
CA ALA A 310 2.60 28.62 -3.17
C ALA A 310 2.48 27.15 -2.76
N VAL A 311 1.83 26.36 -3.62
CA VAL A 311 1.67 24.91 -3.46
C VAL A 311 2.38 24.22 -4.62
N VAL A 312 3.23 23.25 -4.28
CA VAL A 312 3.96 22.44 -5.25
C VAL A 312 3.62 20.98 -5.00
N VAL A 313 3.18 20.30 -6.05
CA VAL A 313 2.85 18.86 -6.02
C VAL A 313 3.52 18.15 -7.17
N SER A 314 3.77 16.85 -7.02
CA SER A 314 4.44 16.07 -8.05
C SER A 314 3.93 14.63 -8.16
N PHE A 315 3.85 14.12 -9.38
CA PHE A 315 3.58 12.72 -9.65
C PHE A 315 4.62 12.14 -10.61
N PHE A 316 5.09 10.94 -10.32
CA PHE A 316 6.08 10.23 -11.13
C PHE A 316 5.48 8.91 -11.58
N PHE A 317 5.16 8.80 -12.87
CA PHE A 317 4.73 7.54 -13.45
C PHE A 317 5.82 6.48 -13.24
N ASN A 318 5.37 5.27 -12.93
CA ASN A 318 6.22 4.12 -12.73
C ASN A 318 5.63 2.92 -13.48
N ALA A 319 6.12 2.65 -14.69
CA ALA A 319 5.72 1.50 -15.50
C ALA A 319 5.95 0.16 -14.78
N ARG A 320 6.86 0.13 -13.78
CA ARG A 320 7.17 -1.04 -12.95
C ARG A 320 6.30 -1.15 -11.69
N GLY A 321 5.49 -0.13 -11.42
CA GLY A 321 4.65 -0.03 -10.24
C GLY A 321 3.32 -0.78 -10.38
N GLU A 322 2.48 -0.66 -9.37
CA GLU A 322 1.11 -1.17 -9.42
C GLU A 322 0.24 -0.35 -10.40
N HIS A 323 -0.98 -0.81 -10.67
CA HIS A 323 -1.88 -0.18 -11.66
C HIS A 323 -2.04 1.34 -11.45
N LEU A 324 -2.16 1.81 -10.20
CA LEU A 324 -2.30 3.23 -9.89
C LEU A 324 -1.00 4.02 -10.16
N GLU A 325 0.18 3.42 -10.03
CA GLU A 325 1.45 4.11 -10.28
C GLU A 325 1.71 4.38 -11.77
N LYS A 326 0.98 3.72 -12.67
CA LYS A 326 1.12 3.84 -14.14
C LYS A 326 -0.13 4.36 -14.86
N SER A 327 -1.15 4.79 -14.13
CA SER A 327 -2.42 5.26 -14.70
C SER A 327 -2.71 6.72 -14.33
N ILE A 328 -3.43 7.42 -15.22
CA ILE A 328 -3.87 8.80 -14.96
C ILE A 328 -4.79 8.91 -13.74
N GLN A 329 -5.52 7.82 -13.42
CA GLN A 329 -6.34 7.74 -12.21
C GLN A 329 -5.48 7.87 -10.94
N GLY A 330 -4.39 7.11 -10.84
CA GLY A 330 -3.50 7.21 -9.68
C GLY A 330 -2.74 8.55 -9.65
N MET A 331 -2.44 9.13 -10.81
CA MET A 331 -1.92 10.48 -10.91
C MET A 331 -2.89 11.51 -10.29
N PHE A 332 -4.15 11.58 -10.75
CA PHE A 332 -5.12 12.53 -10.18
C PHE A 332 -5.34 12.29 -8.68
N ARG A 333 -5.42 11.04 -8.23
CA ARG A 333 -5.53 10.72 -6.81
C ARG A 333 -4.37 11.29 -6.00
N SER A 334 -3.13 11.11 -6.50
CA SER A 334 -1.93 11.65 -5.86
C SER A 334 -1.88 13.18 -5.85
N LEU A 335 -2.20 13.81 -6.97
CA LEU A 335 -2.18 15.27 -7.10
C LEU A 335 -3.20 15.94 -6.17
N ILE A 336 -4.43 15.42 -6.12
CA ILE A 336 -5.48 15.92 -5.23
C ILE A 336 -5.08 15.69 -3.77
N TYR A 337 -4.54 14.51 -3.44
CA TYR A 337 -4.08 14.18 -2.09
C TYR A 337 -3.03 15.18 -1.60
N GLN A 338 -1.99 15.42 -2.42
CA GLN A 338 -0.92 16.37 -2.08
C GLN A 338 -1.46 17.80 -1.99
N LEU A 339 -2.32 18.21 -2.92
CA LEU A 339 -2.92 19.55 -2.94
C LEU A 339 -3.73 19.83 -1.66
N LEU A 340 -4.62 18.92 -1.28
CA LEU A 340 -5.44 19.05 -0.08
C LEU A 340 -4.62 18.98 1.21
N LYS A 341 -3.55 18.17 1.23
CA LYS A 341 -2.63 18.10 2.37
C LYS A 341 -1.81 19.37 2.53
N SER A 342 -1.33 19.96 1.43
CA SER A 342 -0.55 21.20 1.42
C SER A 342 -1.41 22.44 1.64
N TYR A 343 -2.70 22.39 1.30
CA TYR A 343 -3.64 23.50 1.48
C TYR A 343 -4.99 22.99 2.02
N PRO A 344 -5.09 22.70 3.34
CA PRO A 344 -6.30 22.13 3.94
C PRO A 344 -7.55 23.01 3.78
N ALA A 345 -7.37 24.33 3.66
CA ALA A 345 -8.46 25.27 3.43
C ALA A 345 -9.20 25.05 2.09
N LEU A 346 -8.62 24.30 1.13
CA LEU A 346 -9.34 23.90 -0.09
C LEU A 346 -10.44 22.88 0.21
N GLY A 347 -10.33 22.13 1.31
CA GLY A 347 -11.34 21.18 1.73
C GLY A 347 -12.71 21.83 1.93
N THR A 348 -12.77 23.13 2.27
CA THR A 348 -14.03 23.86 2.42
C THR A 348 -14.64 24.27 1.08
N ALA A 349 -13.83 24.40 0.02
CA ALA A 349 -14.29 24.75 -1.32
C ALA A 349 -14.84 23.55 -2.11
N LEU A 350 -14.45 22.32 -1.74
CA LEU A 350 -15.01 21.11 -2.31
C LEU A 350 -16.44 20.87 -1.80
N THR A 351 -17.31 20.42 -2.71
CA THR A 351 -18.70 20.06 -2.36
C THR A 351 -18.76 18.66 -1.75
N ASP A 352 -19.82 18.37 -1.00
CA ASP A 352 -20.02 17.04 -0.42
C ASP A 352 -20.06 15.93 -1.50
N SER A 353 -20.60 16.23 -2.69
CA SER A 353 -20.56 15.31 -3.83
C SER A 353 -19.15 15.06 -4.36
N ASP A 354 -18.23 16.02 -4.25
CA ASP A 354 -16.83 15.84 -4.67
C ASP A 354 -16.03 14.99 -3.67
N LEU A 355 -16.50 14.95 -2.41
CA LEU A 355 -15.91 14.17 -1.31
C LEU A 355 -16.55 12.79 -1.15
N GLN A 356 -17.61 12.49 -1.92
CA GLN A 356 -18.28 11.19 -1.92
C GLN A 356 -17.66 10.23 -2.96
N GLN A 357 -17.54 8.96 -2.58
CA GLN A 357 -17.18 7.90 -3.52
C GLN A 357 -18.40 7.59 -4.38
N ASP A 358 -18.30 7.76 -5.69
CA ASP A 358 -19.35 7.31 -6.59
C ASP A 358 -19.35 5.76 -6.63
N GLN A 359 -20.35 5.13 -6.01
CA GLN A 359 -20.61 3.69 -6.12
C GLN A 359 -21.42 3.35 -7.37
N SER A 360 -21.93 4.38 -8.07
CA SER A 360 -22.50 4.23 -9.41
C SER A 360 -21.35 4.02 -10.38
N GLY A 361 -21.44 3.00 -11.25
CA GLY A 361 -20.39 2.61 -12.20
C GLY A 361 -20.05 3.63 -13.30
N SER A 362 -20.29 4.93 -13.09
CA SER A 362 -19.85 6.02 -13.95
C SER A 362 -18.41 6.43 -13.59
N SER A 363 -17.54 6.52 -14.61
CA SER A 363 -16.07 6.50 -14.52
C SER A 363 -15.45 7.36 -13.38
N GLU A 364 -14.92 6.72 -12.33
CA GLU A 364 -14.16 7.31 -11.20
C GLU A 364 -13.18 8.42 -11.63
N LEU A 365 -12.54 8.23 -12.80
CA LEU A 365 -11.61 9.17 -13.38
C LEU A 365 -12.23 10.54 -13.71
N ASN A 366 -13.47 10.57 -14.19
CA ASN A 366 -14.15 11.83 -14.52
C ASN A 366 -14.47 12.63 -13.25
N THR A 367 -14.85 11.94 -12.18
CA THR A 367 -15.04 12.56 -10.86
C THR A 367 -13.72 13.14 -10.35
N LEU A 368 -12.62 12.38 -10.44
CA LEU A 368 -11.29 12.88 -10.06
C LEU A 368 -10.85 14.10 -10.88
N LYS A 369 -11.08 14.11 -12.19
CA LYS A 369 -10.83 15.27 -13.06
C LYS A 369 -11.60 16.50 -12.56
N ARG A 370 -12.93 16.39 -12.42
CA ARG A 370 -13.78 17.49 -11.93
C ARG A 370 -13.37 17.99 -10.54
N THR A 371 -13.04 17.07 -9.61
CA THR A 371 -12.59 17.45 -8.27
C THR A 371 -11.25 18.18 -8.32
N PHE A 372 -10.32 17.76 -9.18
CA PHE A 372 -9.04 18.44 -9.37
C PHE A 372 -9.24 19.84 -9.97
N GLU A 373 -10.03 19.98 -11.02
CA GLU A 373 -10.41 21.26 -11.63
C GLU A 373 -10.97 22.23 -10.60
N LYS A 374 -12.01 21.84 -9.86
CA LYS A 374 -12.60 22.66 -8.78
C LYS A 374 -11.58 23.05 -7.72
N ALA A 375 -10.73 22.12 -7.29
CA ALA A 375 -9.70 22.41 -6.30
C ALA A 375 -8.68 23.43 -6.82
N VAL A 376 -8.31 23.36 -8.09
CA VAL A 376 -7.40 24.33 -8.73
C VAL A 376 -8.07 25.70 -8.86
N LEU A 377 -9.34 25.74 -9.29
CA LEU A 377 -10.09 27.00 -9.42
C LEU A 377 -10.32 27.69 -8.07
N ALA A 378 -10.41 26.92 -6.98
CA ALA A 378 -10.58 27.43 -5.63
C ALA A 378 -9.30 27.95 -4.96
N LEU A 379 -8.13 27.83 -5.60
CA LEU A 379 -6.84 28.29 -5.03
C LEU A 379 -6.72 29.81 -4.96
N GLY A 380 -7.54 30.55 -5.73
CA GLY A 380 -7.55 32.01 -5.76
C GLY A 380 -6.17 32.58 -6.10
N SER A 381 -5.60 33.38 -5.20
CA SER A 381 -4.28 34.02 -5.39
C SER A 381 -3.09 33.10 -5.05
N CYS A 382 -3.33 31.85 -4.64
CA CYS A 382 -2.27 30.89 -4.33
C CYS A 382 -1.64 30.37 -5.63
N LEU A 383 -0.31 30.44 -5.73
CA LEU A 383 0.40 29.92 -6.89
C LEU A 383 0.48 28.40 -6.82
N PHE A 384 -0.03 27.70 -7.82
CA PHE A 384 -0.03 26.24 -7.87
C PHE A 384 0.88 25.73 -8.98
N THR A 385 1.83 24.85 -8.63
CA THR A 385 2.74 24.21 -9.58
C THR A 385 2.66 22.70 -9.45
N CYS A 386 2.39 22.03 -10.56
CA CYS A 386 2.34 20.57 -10.66
C CYS A 386 3.46 20.04 -11.56
N PHE A 387 4.22 19.06 -11.08
CA PHE A 387 5.19 18.32 -11.88
C PHE A 387 4.67 16.91 -12.19
N ILE A 388 4.57 16.55 -13.48
CA ILE A 388 4.16 15.21 -13.90
C ILE A 388 5.29 14.60 -14.74
N ASN A 389 5.92 13.58 -14.18
CA ASN A 389 7.15 13.01 -14.72
C ASN A 389 6.92 11.66 -15.40
N ALA A 390 7.62 11.45 -16.51
CA ALA A 390 7.66 10.21 -17.28
C ALA A 390 6.31 9.83 -17.91
N LEU A 391 5.71 10.75 -18.67
CA LEU A 391 4.45 10.47 -19.39
C LEU A 391 4.54 9.24 -20.31
N ASP A 392 5.73 8.91 -20.80
CA ASP A 392 6.01 7.71 -21.60
C ASP A 392 5.84 6.38 -20.84
N GLU A 393 5.65 6.42 -19.52
CA GLU A 393 5.39 5.25 -18.68
C GLU A 393 3.87 5.02 -18.43
N CYS A 394 3.00 5.80 -19.07
CA CYS A 394 1.54 5.67 -19.04
C CYS A 394 0.98 5.25 -20.41
N ASP A 395 -0.27 4.77 -20.44
CA ASP A 395 -0.97 4.43 -21.67
C ASP A 395 -1.10 5.64 -22.61
N GLU A 396 -0.84 5.43 -23.90
CA GLU A 396 -0.76 6.49 -24.90
C GLU A 396 -2.07 7.29 -25.02
N GLN A 397 -3.22 6.60 -25.08
CA GLN A 397 -4.52 7.26 -25.21
C GLN A 397 -4.83 8.07 -23.95
N GLN A 398 -4.54 7.51 -22.78
CA GLN A 398 -4.72 8.20 -21.50
C GLN A 398 -3.86 9.49 -21.42
N VAL A 399 -2.65 9.46 -21.96
CA VAL A 399 -1.76 10.64 -21.99
C VAL A 399 -2.33 11.73 -22.91
N MET A 400 -2.83 11.37 -24.10
CA MET A 400 -3.44 12.36 -25.00
C MET A 400 -4.66 13.03 -24.36
N ASP A 401 -5.56 12.23 -23.77
CA ASP A 401 -6.75 12.74 -23.08
C ASP A 401 -6.41 13.59 -21.86
N MET A 402 -5.31 13.25 -21.17
CA MET A 402 -4.79 14.00 -20.03
C MET A 402 -4.22 15.35 -20.47
N ILE A 403 -3.43 15.39 -21.55
CA ILE A 403 -2.83 16.63 -22.06
C ILE A 403 -3.93 17.60 -22.49
N GLN A 404 -4.93 17.13 -23.23
CA GLN A 404 -6.07 17.96 -23.63
C GLN A 404 -6.79 18.54 -22.39
N TYR A 405 -7.03 17.72 -21.37
CA TYR A 405 -7.64 18.16 -20.13
C TYR A 405 -6.83 19.26 -19.42
N PHE A 406 -5.49 19.13 -19.33
CA PHE A 406 -4.68 20.18 -18.72
C PHE A 406 -4.62 21.44 -19.61
N GLU A 407 -4.66 21.32 -20.94
CA GLU A 407 -4.78 22.48 -21.84
C GLU A 407 -6.04 23.28 -21.54
N ASP A 408 -7.18 22.61 -21.47
CA ASP A 408 -8.47 23.22 -21.16
C ASP A 408 -8.45 23.88 -19.76
N LEU A 409 -7.90 23.19 -18.76
CA LEU A 409 -7.76 23.73 -17.39
C LEU A 409 -6.84 24.97 -17.33
N THR A 410 -5.75 24.99 -18.11
CA THR A 410 -4.88 26.18 -18.15
C THR A 410 -5.52 27.38 -18.84
N ASP A 411 -6.36 27.15 -19.85
CA ASP A 411 -7.12 28.20 -20.51
C ASP A 411 -8.15 28.83 -19.55
N GLU A 412 -8.83 27.99 -18.77
CA GLU A 412 -9.79 28.43 -17.76
C GLU A 412 -9.10 29.18 -16.61
N THR A 413 -8.04 28.62 -16.04
CA THR A 413 -7.28 29.28 -14.95
C THR A 413 -6.67 30.60 -15.41
N THR A 414 -6.20 30.70 -16.65
CA THR A 414 -5.70 31.97 -17.23
C THR A 414 -6.82 33.00 -17.33
N SER A 415 -8.02 32.58 -17.76
CA SER A 415 -9.21 33.45 -17.85
C SER A 415 -9.65 33.97 -16.47
N CYS A 416 -9.56 33.11 -15.45
CA CYS A 416 -9.86 33.43 -14.06
C CYS A 416 -8.71 34.13 -13.31
N ARG A 417 -7.56 34.39 -13.98
CA ARG A 417 -6.32 34.96 -13.40
C ARG A 417 -5.76 34.17 -12.21
N ILE A 418 -5.92 32.85 -12.25
CA ILE A 418 -5.39 31.91 -11.25
C ILE A 418 -3.98 31.51 -11.66
N GLY A 419 -3.05 31.57 -10.71
CA GLY A 419 -1.64 31.21 -10.93
C GLY A 419 -1.45 29.71 -10.99
N PHE A 420 -1.80 29.07 -12.11
CA PHE A 420 -1.59 27.62 -12.33
C PHE A 420 -0.45 27.34 -13.30
N ARG A 421 0.40 26.37 -12.95
CA ARG A 421 1.54 25.91 -13.75
C ARG A 421 1.65 24.40 -13.73
N VAL A 422 1.98 23.84 -14.88
CA VAL A 422 2.20 22.41 -15.04
C VAL A 422 3.48 22.15 -15.85
N CYS A 423 4.30 21.23 -15.35
CA CYS A 423 5.53 20.80 -16.00
C CYS A 423 5.47 19.30 -16.29
N PHE A 424 5.59 18.94 -17.56
CA PHE A 424 5.65 17.56 -18.01
C PHE A 424 7.07 17.12 -18.34
N SER A 425 7.35 15.84 -18.15
CA SER A 425 8.53 15.21 -18.75
C SER A 425 8.21 13.91 -19.48
N SER A 426 8.91 13.69 -20.58
CA SER A 426 8.77 12.46 -21.37
C SER A 426 10.03 12.16 -22.18
N ARG A 427 10.07 10.96 -22.76
CA ARG A 427 10.92 10.67 -23.93
C ARG A 427 10.47 11.47 -25.16
N HIS A 428 11.25 11.38 -26.22
CA HIS A 428 10.88 11.88 -27.54
C HIS A 428 9.61 11.17 -28.02
N TYR A 429 8.49 11.87 -27.98
CA TYR A 429 7.18 11.39 -28.40
C TYR A 429 6.73 12.22 -29.62
N PRO A 430 6.67 11.63 -30.83
CA PRO A 430 6.41 12.39 -32.05
C PRO A 430 4.95 12.87 -32.17
N TYR A 431 4.01 12.22 -31.49
CA TYR A 431 2.57 12.50 -31.60
C TYR A 431 2.00 13.39 -30.50
N ILE A 432 2.75 13.67 -29.44
CA ILE A 432 2.32 14.64 -28.44
C ILE A 432 2.68 16.03 -28.96
N THR A 433 1.66 16.83 -29.26
CA THR A 433 1.80 18.24 -29.62
C THR A 433 1.09 19.08 -28.58
N LEU A 434 1.83 19.98 -27.93
CA LEU A 434 1.22 21.01 -27.10
C LEU A 434 0.76 22.15 -27.99
N ARG A 435 -0.51 22.56 -27.85
CA ARG A 435 -1.07 23.72 -28.54
C ARG A 435 -0.46 25.02 -28.02
N ARG A 436 -0.22 25.08 -26.71
CA ARG A 436 0.34 26.24 -26.00
C ARG A 436 1.35 25.77 -24.96
N GLY A 437 2.38 26.57 -24.71
CA GLY A 437 3.40 26.26 -23.71
C GLY A 437 4.82 26.36 -24.21
N VAL A 438 5.75 26.12 -23.30
CA VAL A 438 7.18 26.15 -23.58
C VAL A 438 7.71 24.73 -23.57
N ALA A 439 8.44 24.33 -24.61
CA ALA A 439 9.06 23.01 -24.68
C ALA A 439 10.54 23.12 -25.04
N PHE A 440 11.36 22.26 -24.44
CA PHE A 440 12.79 22.18 -24.75
C PHE A 440 13.26 20.74 -24.66
N VAL A 441 14.44 20.49 -25.23
CA VAL A 441 15.03 19.15 -25.33
C VAL A 441 16.35 19.15 -24.59
N MET A 442 16.40 18.36 -23.51
CA MET A 442 17.53 18.29 -22.58
C MET A 442 18.89 18.14 -23.25
N GLU A 443 19.00 17.28 -24.28
CA GLU A 443 20.27 16.98 -24.93
C GLU A 443 20.85 18.14 -25.74
N TYR A 444 20.00 19.11 -26.12
CA TYR A 444 20.39 20.26 -26.91
C TYR A 444 20.67 21.49 -26.05
N GLU A 445 20.43 21.42 -24.74
CA GLU A 445 20.66 22.54 -23.84
C GLU A 445 22.15 22.66 -23.47
N PRO A 446 22.79 23.83 -23.70
CA PRO A 446 24.20 24.04 -23.39
C PRO A 446 24.53 23.80 -21.91
N GLY A 447 23.62 24.19 -21.01
CA GLY A 447 23.76 23.98 -19.56
C GLY A 447 23.81 22.49 -19.19
N HIS A 448 23.07 21.65 -19.92
CA HIS A 448 23.11 20.20 -19.75
C HIS A 448 24.48 19.62 -20.15
N THR A 449 25.03 20.06 -21.29
CA THR A 449 26.39 19.69 -21.71
C THR A 449 27.45 20.14 -20.70
N GLN A 450 27.30 21.33 -20.14
CA GLN A 450 28.20 21.84 -19.09
C GLN A 450 28.09 21.01 -17.81
N GLY A 451 26.89 20.58 -17.41
CA GLY A 451 26.66 19.67 -16.29
C GLY A 451 27.36 18.33 -16.47
N LEU A 452 27.31 17.74 -17.68
CA LEU A 452 28.05 16.53 -18.03
C LEU A 452 29.56 16.74 -17.90
N LYS A 453 30.08 17.86 -18.45
CA LYS A 453 31.52 18.21 -18.36
C LYS A 453 31.98 18.36 -16.92
N ALA A 454 31.22 19.08 -16.09
CA ALA A 454 31.52 19.25 -14.68
C ALA A 454 31.52 17.91 -13.93
N TYR A 455 30.55 17.05 -14.22
CA TYR A 455 30.48 15.72 -13.62
C TYR A 455 31.71 14.86 -13.98
N VAL A 456 32.10 14.82 -15.27
CA VAL A 456 33.28 14.06 -15.72
C VAL A 456 34.55 14.61 -15.05
N ALA A 457 34.74 15.93 -15.07
CA ALA A 457 35.92 16.57 -14.47
C ALA A 457 36.05 16.28 -12.96
N ASN A 458 34.93 16.18 -12.24
CA ASN A 458 34.92 15.94 -10.80
C ASN A 458 35.00 14.46 -10.41
N ARG A 459 34.53 13.53 -11.27
CA ARG A 459 34.39 12.10 -10.93
C ARG A 459 35.40 11.20 -11.62
N LEU A 460 36.02 11.64 -12.70
CA LEU A 460 37.07 10.88 -13.37
C LEU A 460 38.37 10.99 -12.53
N ARG A 461 38.80 9.87 -11.94
CA ARG A 461 39.95 9.78 -11.02
C ARG A 461 41.28 9.50 -11.73
N ILE A 462 41.35 9.80 -13.02
CA ILE A 462 42.55 9.63 -13.84
C ILE A 462 43.40 10.89 -13.70
N GLU A 463 44.73 10.76 -13.65
CA GLU A 463 45.63 11.89 -13.55
C GLU A 463 45.39 12.91 -14.68
N LYS A 464 45.38 14.19 -14.31
CA LYS A 464 45.29 15.31 -15.25
C LYS A 464 46.55 15.34 -16.11
N SER A 465 46.46 14.73 -17.27
CA SER A 465 47.49 14.63 -18.31
C SER A 465 46.83 14.93 -19.66
N LYS A 466 47.62 15.13 -20.73
CA LYS A 466 47.07 15.26 -22.09
C LYS A 466 46.13 14.10 -22.45
N ASN A 467 46.47 12.88 -22.02
CA ASN A 467 45.64 11.70 -22.20
C ASN A 467 44.34 11.76 -21.40
N GLY A 468 44.39 12.31 -20.17
CA GLY A 468 43.20 12.54 -19.35
C GLY A 468 42.23 13.52 -19.98
N ASP A 469 42.72 14.63 -20.54
CA ASP A 469 41.89 15.64 -21.21
C ASP A 469 41.26 15.10 -22.51
N GLU A 470 42.02 14.34 -23.31
CA GLU A 470 41.50 13.64 -24.49
C GLU A 470 40.38 12.65 -24.13
N LEU A 471 40.54 11.90 -23.03
CA LEU A 471 39.51 10.99 -22.54
C LEU A 471 38.22 11.75 -22.16
N GLN A 472 38.32 12.91 -21.52
CA GLN A 472 37.13 13.70 -21.19
C GLN A 472 36.37 14.13 -22.45
N VAL A 473 37.08 14.59 -23.48
CA VAL A 473 36.47 14.99 -24.76
C VAL A 473 35.76 13.80 -25.41
N MET A 474 36.42 12.64 -25.48
CA MET A 474 35.83 11.43 -26.05
C MET A 474 34.59 10.95 -25.27
N ILE A 475 34.62 11.01 -23.93
CA ILE A 475 33.46 10.67 -23.08
C ILE A 475 32.27 11.57 -23.42
N LEU A 476 32.48 12.89 -23.49
CA LEU A 476 31.40 13.85 -23.78
C LEU A 476 30.83 13.67 -25.19
N GLN A 477 31.67 13.39 -26.19
CA GLN A 477 31.23 13.10 -27.55
C GLN A 477 30.40 11.81 -27.63
N LYS A 478 30.89 10.72 -27.02
CA LYS A 478 30.19 9.43 -27.05
C LYS A 478 28.92 9.41 -26.22
N ALA A 479 28.83 10.22 -25.16
CA ALA A 479 27.65 10.28 -24.30
C ALA A 479 26.38 10.72 -25.03
N SER A 480 26.48 11.51 -26.10
CA SER A 480 25.33 12.00 -26.88
C SER A 480 24.20 12.60 -26.00
N GLY A 481 24.60 13.30 -24.94
CA GLY A 481 23.70 13.94 -23.96
C GLY A 481 23.13 13.01 -22.88
N VAL A 482 23.51 11.72 -22.83
CA VAL A 482 22.96 10.74 -21.88
C VAL A 482 23.79 10.69 -20.59
N PHE A 483 23.24 11.25 -19.51
CA PHE A 483 23.93 11.35 -18.22
C PHE A 483 24.23 9.98 -17.59
N LEU A 484 23.27 9.05 -17.65
CA LEU A 484 23.46 7.67 -17.15
C LEU A 484 24.63 6.96 -17.84
N TRP A 485 24.84 7.21 -19.14
CA TRP A 485 25.96 6.64 -19.88
C TRP A 485 27.27 7.16 -19.31
N VAL A 486 27.39 8.47 -19.07
CA VAL A 486 28.58 9.09 -18.48
C VAL A 486 28.87 8.52 -17.09
N VAL A 487 27.84 8.41 -16.26
CA VAL A 487 27.91 7.82 -14.92
C VAL A 487 28.51 6.41 -14.96
N LEU A 488 27.99 5.55 -15.84
CA LEU A 488 28.46 4.17 -15.98
C LEU A 488 29.89 4.10 -16.54
N VAL A 489 30.19 4.87 -17.59
CA VAL A 489 31.49 4.83 -18.27
C VAL A 489 32.60 5.41 -17.41
N VAL A 490 32.36 6.51 -16.70
CA VAL A 490 33.34 7.05 -15.72
C VAL A 490 33.61 6.01 -14.63
N GLY A 491 32.58 5.30 -14.14
CA GLY A 491 32.74 4.20 -13.19
C GLY A 491 33.63 3.07 -13.73
N ILE A 492 33.38 2.64 -14.97
CA ILE A 492 34.17 1.60 -15.66
C ILE A 492 35.63 2.06 -15.82
N LEU A 493 35.88 3.27 -16.31
CA LEU A 493 37.23 3.78 -16.54
C LEU A 493 38.02 3.96 -15.24
N ASN A 494 37.38 4.46 -14.18
CA ASN A 494 37.99 4.55 -12.86
C ASN A 494 38.40 3.17 -12.33
N GLN A 495 37.55 2.15 -12.55
CA GLN A 495 37.84 0.79 -12.13
C GLN A 495 39.02 0.21 -12.93
N GLU A 496 39.04 0.37 -14.24
CA GLU A 496 40.16 -0.10 -15.08
C GLU A 496 41.47 0.64 -14.75
N TYR A 497 41.41 1.94 -14.50
CA TYR A 497 42.56 2.71 -14.04
C TYR A 497 43.10 2.19 -12.70
N SER A 498 42.20 1.93 -11.73
CA SER A 498 42.60 1.39 -10.42
C SER A 498 43.22 -0.01 -10.49
N ARG A 499 42.99 -0.76 -11.58
CA ARG A 499 43.60 -2.06 -11.85
C ARG A 499 44.95 -1.95 -12.59
N GLY A 500 45.42 -0.73 -12.84
CA GLY A 500 46.65 -0.48 -13.59
C GLY A 500 46.50 -0.66 -15.10
N SER A 501 45.28 -0.53 -15.64
CA SER A 501 45.07 -0.65 -17.09
C SER A 501 45.77 0.48 -17.84
N MET A 502 46.64 0.12 -18.77
CA MET A 502 47.41 1.05 -19.61
C MET A 502 46.68 1.45 -20.90
N SER A 503 45.49 0.87 -21.16
CA SER A 503 44.79 0.97 -22.45
C SER A 503 43.40 1.63 -22.34
N LEU A 504 43.22 2.58 -21.42
CA LEU A 504 41.93 3.24 -21.17
C LEU A 504 41.28 3.87 -22.42
N ARG A 505 42.08 4.41 -23.33
CA ARG A 505 41.61 4.95 -24.61
C ARG A 505 40.94 3.88 -25.46
N LYS A 506 41.62 2.74 -25.65
CA LYS A 506 41.08 1.60 -26.40
C LYS A 506 39.82 1.06 -25.73
N THR A 507 39.82 0.98 -24.40
CA THR A 507 38.62 0.60 -23.65
C THR A 507 37.45 1.53 -23.92
N LEU A 508 37.67 2.84 -23.98
CA LEU A 508 36.64 3.82 -24.30
C LEU A 508 36.19 3.73 -25.77
N GLU A 509 37.09 3.44 -26.70
CA GLU A 509 36.78 3.22 -28.13
C GLU A 509 35.87 2.01 -28.33
N GLU A 510 36.10 0.91 -27.60
CA GLU A 510 35.28 -0.31 -27.63
C GLU A 510 33.91 -0.14 -26.96
N ILE A 511 33.76 0.84 -26.04
CA ILE A 511 32.47 1.10 -25.39
C ILE A 511 31.48 1.71 -26.40
N PRO A 512 30.30 1.11 -26.62
CA PRO A 512 29.29 1.67 -27.52
C PRO A 512 28.66 2.94 -26.93
N SER A 513 28.25 3.86 -27.80
CA SER A 513 27.58 5.12 -27.43
C SER A 513 26.12 4.92 -26.99
N GLY A 514 25.46 3.84 -27.43
CA GLY A 514 24.08 3.51 -27.05
C GLY A 514 23.99 2.82 -25.69
N LEU A 515 23.05 3.25 -24.83
CA LEU A 515 22.81 2.62 -23.52
C LEU A 515 22.48 1.12 -23.63
N SER A 516 21.67 0.71 -24.62
CA SER A 516 21.28 -0.69 -24.79
C SER A 516 22.49 -1.59 -25.02
N ASP A 517 23.38 -1.19 -25.94
CA ASP A 517 24.58 -1.97 -26.24
C ASP A 517 25.62 -1.87 -25.12
N LEU A 518 25.67 -0.75 -24.39
CA LEU A 518 26.47 -0.63 -23.17
C LEU A 518 26.00 -1.64 -22.12
N PHE A 519 24.69 -1.76 -21.88
CA PHE A 519 24.16 -2.77 -20.95
C PHE A 519 24.47 -4.19 -21.41
N LYS A 520 24.33 -4.50 -22.70
CA LYS A 520 24.74 -5.81 -23.24
C LYS A 520 26.23 -6.07 -22.98
N GLY A 521 27.08 -5.06 -23.19
CA GLY A 521 28.51 -5.13 -22.89
C GLY A 521 28.79 -5.38 -21.41
N ILE A 522 28.13 -4.64 -20.51
CA ILE A 522 28.26 -4.81 -19.06
C ILE A 522 27.84 -6.24 -18.64
N LEU A 523 26.71 -6.74 -19.15
CA LEU A 523 26.23 -8.09 -18.85
C LEU A 523 27.16 -9.19 -19.40
N ARG A 524 27.86 -8.94 -20.51
CA ARG A 524 28.80 -9.90 -21.12
C ARG A 524 30.22 -9.84 -20.55
N ARG A 525 30.61 -8.72 -19.92
CA ARG A 525 31.95 -8.50 -19.35
C ARG A 525 32.23 -9.33 -18.09
N ASP A 526 31.21 -9.65 -17.29
CA ASP A 526 31.38 -10.53 -16.13
C ASP A 526 31.30 -12.00 -16.57
N SER A 527 32.46 -12.56 -16.92
CA SER A 527 32.56 -13.93 -17.40
C SER A 527 32.64 -14.98 -16.29
N ARG A 528 32.77 -14.58 -15.03
CA ARG A 528 33.05 -15.52 -13.92
C ARG A 528 31.80 -16.25 -13.42
N ASN A 529 30.63 -15.62 -13.47
CA ASN A 529 29.37 -16.12 -12.89
C ASN A 529 28.18 -16.00 -13.88
N LYS A 530 28.37 -16.36 -15.16
CA LYS A 530 27.36 -16.13 -16.21
C LYS A 530 26.06 -16.86 -15.94
N GLU A 531 26.15 -18.12 -15.52
CA GLU A 531 25.03 -19.02 -15.24
C GLU A 531 24.22 -18.51 -14.05
N GLN A 532 24.92 -18.06 -13.00
CA GLN A 532 24.32 -17.45 -11.82
C GLN A 532 23.61 -16.12 -12.16
N LEU A 533 24.22 -15.27 -12.99
CA LEU A 533 23.61 -14.02 -13.45
C LEU A 533 22.38 -14.28 -14.33
N LEU A 534 22.47 -15.23 -15.26
CA LEU A 534 21.36 -15.60 -16.13
C LEU A 534 20.19 -16.15 -15.31
N LEU A 535 20.44 -17.07 -14.39
CA LEU A 535 19.42 -17.61 -13.50
C LEU A 535 18.80 -16.51 -12.63
N SER A 536 19.60 -15.58 -12.12
CA SER A 536 19.11 -14.42 -11.38
C SER A 536 18.12 -13.59 -12.19
N ILE A 537 18.45 -13.29 -13.45
CA ILE A 537 17.58 -12.53 -14.36
C ILE A 537 16.29 -13.31 -14.65
N LEU A 538 16.39 -14.63 -14.92
CA LEU A 538 15.23 -15.48 -15.17
C LEU A 538 14.28 -15.56 -13.97
N LEU A 539 14.82 -15.72 -12.76
CA LEU A 539 14.03 -15.73 -11.54
C LEU A 539 13.24 -14.43 -11.37
N VAL A 540 13.88 -13.29 -11.61
CA VAL A 540 13.21 -11.98 -11.53
C VAL A 540 12.17 -11.80 -12.64
N LEU A 541 12.47 -12.23 -13.87
CA LEU A 541 11.55 -12.12 -15.02
C LEU A 541 10.30 -13.00 -14.86
N CYS A 542 10.46 -14.18 -14.27
CA CYS A 542 9.39 -15.15 -14.06
C CYS A 542 8.61 -14.92 -12.75
N ALA A 543 9.11 -14.06 -11.86
CA ALA A 543 8.44 -13.77 -10.60
C ALA A 543 7.12 -13.02 -10.84
N LYS A 544 6.02 -13.53 -10.26
CA LYS A 544 4.70 -12.88 -10.31
C LYS A 544 4.61 -11.64 -9.41
N ARG A 545 5.46 -11.56 -8.39
CA ARG A 545 5.58 -10.45 -7.43
C ARG A 545 7.05 -10.22 -7.08
N PRO A 546 7.41 -9.05 -6.54
CA PRO A 546 8.74 -8.85 -5.98
C PRO A 546 9.10 -9.99 -5.00
N MET A 547 10.27 -10.59 -5.20
CA MET A 547 10.76 -11.69 -4.37
C MET A 547 11.43 -11.15 -3.11
N MET A 548 11.20 -11.79 -1.98
CA MET A 548 11.97 -11.51 -0.76
C MET A 548 13.41 -12.01 -0.94
N LEU A 549 14.37 -11.38 -0.27
CA LEU A 549 15.78 -11.77 -0.35
C LEU A 549 15.99 -13.26 -0.02
N GLN A 550 15.23 -13.78 0.94
CA GLN A 550 15.28 -15.19 1.32
C GLN A 550 14.77 -16.11 0.20
N GLU A 551 13.63 -15.76 -0.41
CA GLU A 551 13.04 -16.51 -1.54
C GLU A 551 13.99 -16.53 -2.73
N PHE A 552 14.55 -15.36 -3.06
CA PHE A 552 15.51 -15.23 -4.15
C PHE A 552 16.77 -16.04 -3.90
N SER A 553 17.33 -15.98 -2.68
CA SER A 553 18.56 -16.72 -2.33
C SER A 553 18.34 -18.23 -2.41
N HIS A 554 17.22 -18.73 -1.89
CA HIS A 554 16.86 -20.15 -1.97
C HIS A 554 16.62 -20.60 -3.41
N ALA A 555 15.87 -19.83 -4.21
CA ALA A 555 15.59 -20.16 -5.60
C ALA A 555 16.87 -20.17 -6.46
N LEU A 556 17.77 -19.22 -6.20
CA LEU A 556 19.06 -19.15 -6.87
C LEU A 556 19.94 -20.35 -6.51
N TRP A 557 20.04 -20.69 -5.22
CA TRP A 557 20.77 -21.88 -4.77
C TRP A 557 20.19 -23.15 -5.39
N ALA A 558 18.87 -23.38 -5.27
CA ALA A 558 18.23 -24.58 -5.80
C ALA A 558 18.46 -24.75 -7.30
N GLY A 559 18.39 -23.65 -8.07
CA GLY A 559 18.70 -23.69 -9.50
C GLY A 559 20.18 -23.98 -9.78
N LEU A 560 21.12 -23.35 -9.06
CA LEU A 560 22.55 -23.61 -9.22
C LEU A 560 22.94 -25.04 -8.83
N THR A 561 22.42 -25.57 -7.72
CA THR A 561 22.67 -26.95 -7.27
C THR A 561 22.15 -27.95 -8.30
N SER A 562 20.96 -27.70 -8.90
CA SER A 562 20.42 -28.55 -9.97
C SER A 562 21.29 -28.58 -11.25
N MET A 563 22.08 -27.53 -11.47
CA MET A 563 23.05 -27.44 -12.57
C MET A 563 24.44 -27.98 -12.19
N GLY A 564 24.63 -28.47 -10.95
CA GLY A 564 25.94 -28.90 -10.45
C GLY A 564 26.91 -27.75 -10.20
N LEU A 565 26.42 -26.53 -10.04
CA LEU A 565 27.22 -25.30 -9.89
C LEU A 565 27.22 -24.73 -8.47
N ALA A 566 26.56 -25.39 -7.52
CA ALA A 566 26.55 -25.02 -6.11
C ALA A 566 26.56 -26.27 -5.22
N ASP A 567 27.03 -26.09 -3.99
CA ASP A 567 27.09 -27.16 -3.00
C ASP A 567 25.69 -27.69 -2.62
N PRO A 568 25.59 -28.97 -2.18
CA PRO A 568 24.32 -29.58 -1.77
C PRO A 568 23.74 -28.99 -0.49
N GLU A 569 24.55 -28.27 0.29
CA GLU A 569 24.12 -27.57 1.50
C GLU A 569 23.90 -26.09 1.20
N LEU A 570 22.79 -25.55 1.72
CA LEU A 570 22.51 -24.13 1.60
C LEU A 570 23.48 -23.34 2.48
N PRO A 571 24.17 -22.31 1.94
CA PRO A 571 25.02 -21.44 2.75
C PRO A 571 24.24 -20.75 3.88
N ASP A 572 24.90 -20.53 5.02
CA ASP A 572 24.32 -19.93 6.22
C ASP A 572 23.61 -18.58 5.94
N ALA A 573 22.53 -18.32 6.69
CA ALA A 573 21.65 -17.18 6.48
C ALA A 573 22.34 -15.82 6.62
N SER A 574 23.46 -15.77 7.34
CA SER A 574 24.34 -14.61 7.49
C SER A 574 24.95 -14.11 6.17
N ASN A 575 25.12 -14.98 5.16
CA ASN A 575 25.79 -14.65 3.89
C ASN A 575 24.83 -14.43 2.69
N ARG A 576 23.51 -14.39 2.91
CA ARG A 576 22.51 -14.21 1.82
C ARG A 576 22.71 -12.91 1.03
N SER A 577 23.12 -11.84 1.71
CA SER A 577 23.50 -10.56 1.05
C SER A 577 24.74 -10.72 0.18
N GLY A 578 25.70 -11.53 0.61
CA GLY A 578 26.91 -11.87 -0.15
C GLY A 578 26.62 -12.70 -1.41
N MET A 579 25.61 -13.57 -1.36
CA MET A 579 25.11 -14.33 -2.51
C MET A 579 24.45 -13.44 -3.55
N LEU A 580 23.57 -12.53 -3.13
CA LEU A 580 22.97 -11.51 -4.02
C LEU A 580 24.07 -10.65 -4.66
N LEU A 581 25.04 -10.22 -3.85
CA LEU A 581 26.18 -9.45 -4.33
C LEU A 581 27.07 -10.26 -5.26
N GLY A 582 27.27 -11.55 -5.03
CA GLY A 582 28.04 -12.46 -5.89
C GLY A 582 27.37 -12.72 -7.23
N ALA A 583 26.05 -12.90 -7.22
CA ALA A 583 25.24 -13.16 -8.40
C ALA A 583 25.14 -11.95 -9.33
N LEU A 584 25.09 -10.75 -8.73
CA LEU A 584 24.95 -9.50 -9.45
C LEU A 584 26.25 -8.68 -9.45
N LYS A 585 27.40 -9.26 -9.08
CA LYS A 585 28.64 -8.52 -8.76
C LYS A 585 29.13 -7.65 -9.93
N GLY A 586 29.12 -8.15 -11.17
CA GLY A 586 29.48 -7.36 -12.35
C GLY A 586 28.49 -6.23 -12.68
N TRP A 587 27.20 -6.47 -12.45
CA TRP A 587 26.14 -5.48 -12.66
C TRP A 587 26.13 -4.42 -11.55
N LEU A 588 26.12 -4.85 -10.29
CA LEU A 588 26.16 -4.01 -9.11
C LEU A 588 27.47 -3.25 -8.96
N ARG A 589 28.65 -3.74 -9.38
CA ARG A 589 29.90 -2.94 -9.31
C ARG A 589 29.88 -1.74 -10.25
N SER A 590 29.27 -1.89 -11.42
CA SER A 590 29.07 -0.78 -12.37
C SER A 590 28.06 0.26 -11.84
N VAL A 591 27.16 -0.15 -10.94
CA VAL A 591 26.11 0.69 -10.32
C VAL A 591 26.50 1.17 -8.89
N LYS A 592 27.38 0.47 -8.19
CA LYS A 592 27.78 0.73 -6.78
C LYS A 592 28.83 1.84 -6.63
N ALA A 593 29.51 2.25 -7.70
CA ALA A 593 30.43 3.40 -7.66
C ALA A 593 29.74 4.72 -7.22
N HIS A 594 28.41 4.72 -7.15
CA HIS A 594 27.55 5.85 -6.76
C HIS A 594 26.84 5.69 -5.42
N ASN A 595 26.90 4.51 -4.79
CA ASN A 595 26.09 4.20 -3.61
C ASN A 595 26.90 4.22 -2.30
N HIS A 596 26.96 5.38 -1.64
CA HIS A 596 27.62 5.54 -0.33
C HIS A 596 26.73 5.27 0.90
N ARG A 597 25.49 4.78 0.74
CA ARG A 597 24.66 4.31 1.87
C ARG A 597 23.99 2.96 1.56
N PHE A 598 24.73 1.88 1.76
CA PHE A 598 24.14 0.58 2.07
C PHE A 598 24.59 0.19 3.48
N SER A 599 23.93 0.75 4.50
CA SER A 599 23.97 0.19 5.85
C SER A 599 22.86 -0.84 5.96
N SER A 600 23.18 -1.98 6.60
CA SER A 600 22.27 -3.05 6.97
C SER A 600 21.05 -2.53 7.74
N SER A 601 19.93 -2.30 7.04
CA SER A 601 18.62 -2.23 7.67
C SER A 601 17.61 -3.04 6.86
N THR A 602 16.73 -3.70 7.59
CA THR A 602 15.80 -4.78 7.23
C THR A 602 14.62 -4.32 6.36
N ASN A 603 14.87 -3.59 5.27
CA ASN A 603 13.84 -3.27 4.28
C ASN A 603 13.85 -4.27 3.11
N PRO A 604 12.67 -4.68 2.59
CA PRO A 604 12.58 -5.65 1.51
C PRO A 604 13.20 -5.09 0.22
N PHE A 605 14.27 -5.74 -0.24
CA PHE A 605 14.85 -5.50 -1.56
C PHE A 605 13.82 -5.79 -2.65
N SER A 606 13.33 -4.76 -3.34
CA SER A 606 12.54 -4.95 -4.56
C SER A 606 13.45 -4.82 -5.78
N ILE A 607 14.07 -5.92 -6.21
CA ILE A 607 14.63 -6.01 -7.56
C ILE A 607 13.50 -6.49 -8.46
N SER A 608 12.87 -5.54 -9.16
CA SER A 608 11.91 -5.79 -10.23
C SER A 608 12.60 -5.52 -11.57
N LEU A 609 12.87 -6.60 -12.32
CA LEU A 609 13.27 -6.59 -13.72
C LEU A 609 12.26 -7.47 -14.48
N SER A 610 11.13 -6.90 -14.87
CA SER A 610 10.17 -7.46 -15.84
C SER A 610 9.18 -6.35 -16.21
N LYS A 611 8.59 -6.22 -17.40
CA LYS A 611 8.61 -6.92 -18.69
C LYS A 611 8.41 -5.79 -19.72
N GLU A 612 9.45 -5.39 -20.43
CA GLU A 612 9.36 -4.70 -21.73
C GLU A 612 10.77 -4.55 -22.31
N VAL A 613 11.22 -5.62 -22.96
CA VAL A 613 12.12 -5.47 -24.10
C VAL A 613 11.20 -5.55 -25.31
N SER A 614 10.72 -4.41 -25.79
CA SER A 614 10.04 -4.36 -27.08
C SER A 614 11.07 -4.66 -28.18
N TRP A 615 11.13 -5.92 -28.60
CA TRP A 615 11.67 -6.26 -29.91
C TRP A 615 10.63 -5.87 -30.95
N ASN A 616 10.62 -4.60 -31.34
CA ASN A 616 9.97 -4.21 -32.59
C ASN A 616 10.84 -4.74 -33.75
N CYS A 617 10.65 -6.02 -34.08
CA CYS A 617 11.07 -6.58 -35.36
C CYS A 617 9.81 -6.90 -36.16
N GLY A 618 9.18 -5.85 -36.69
CA GLY A 618 8.25 -5.99 -37.79
C GLY A 618 9.04 -6.40 -39.03
N ARG A 619 9.18 -7.71 -39.23
CA ARG A 619 9.48 -8.34 -40.53
C ARG A 619 9.19 -9.83 -40.40
N THR A 620 8.22 -10.27 -41.19
CA THR A 620 7.92 -11.65 -41.52
C THR A 620 9.21 -12.44 -41.79
N TRP A 621 9.45 -13.50 -41.03
CA TRP A 621 10.43 -14.52 -41.39
C TRP A 621 9.67 -15.76 -41.86
N GLY A 622 9.60 -15.88 -43.18
CA GLY A 622 9.42 -17.17 -43.83
C GLY A 622 10.54 -18.12 -43.44
N SER A 623 10.21 -19.41 -43.51
CA SER A 623 11.08 -20.56 -43.32
C SER A 623 12.48 -20.39 -43.91
N THR A 624 13.52 -20.61 -43.09
CA THR A 624 14.62 -21.59 -43.28
C THR A 624 15.85 -21.20 -42.43
N GLY A 625 16.47 -22.20 -41.79
CA GLY A 625 17.77 -22.06 -41.11
C GLY A 625 17.77 -22.42 -39.62
N LYS A 626 18.02 -23.69 -39.29
CA LYS A 626 18.27 -24.17 -37.92
C LYS A 626 19.65 -23.67 -37.44
N SER A 627 19.72 -23.03 -36.26
CA SER A 627 20.97 -22.72 -35.54
C SER A 627 21.07 -23.56 -34.26
N PRO A 628 22.25 -24.07 -33.86
CA PRO A 628 22.39 -24.98 -32.70
C PRO A 628 22.04 -24.36 -31.34
N ALA A 629 22.02 -23.02 -31.23
CA ALA A 629 21.81 -22.31 -29.96
C ALA A 629 20.35 -22.35 -29.42
N THR A 630 19.38 -22.80 -30.23
CA THR A 630 17.98 -22.94 -29.79
C THR A 630 17.72 -24.24 -29.01
N ASN A 631 18.65 -25.21 -29.03
CA ASN A 631 18.47 -26.47 -28.31
C ASN A 631 18.77 -26.35 -26.81
N ASP A 632 19.73 -25.52 -26.40
CA ASP A 632 20.09 -25.37 -24.98
C ASP A 632 19.03 -24.59 -24.18
N LEU A 633 18.39 -23.59 -24.79
CA LEU A 633 17.29 -22.85 -24.17
C LEU A 633 16.05 -23.73 -23.95
N ASN A 634 15.72 -24.60 -24.92
CA ASN A 634 14.61 -25.54 -24.80
C ASN A 634 14.87 -26.64 -23.78
N ASN A 635 16.13 -27.05 -23.59
CA ASN A 635 16.51 -28.02 -22.57
C ASN A 635 16.47 -27.41 -21.16
N ALA A 636 16.91 -26.16 -20.97
CA ALA A 636 16.81 -25.46 -19.69
C ALA A 636 15.34 -25.20 -19.28
N VAL A 637 14.47 -24.83 -20.24
CA VAL A 637 13.03 -24.67 -19.98
C VAL A 637 12.36 -26.01 -19.67
N LYS A 638 12.75 -27.10 -20.34
CA LYS A 638 12.29 -28.46 -20.00
C LYS A 638 12.69 -28.87 -18.59
N HIS A 639 13.93 -28.64 -18.17
CA HIS A 639 14.41 -28.95 -16.83
C HIS A 639 13.68 -28.16 -15.72
N ILE A 640 13.38 -26.88 -15.95
CA ILE A 640 12.58 -26.06 -15.02
C ILE A 640 11.12 -26.54 -14.95
N TRP A 641 10.57 -27.03 -16.07
CA TRP A 641 9.21 -27.56 -16.11
C TRP A 641 9.08 -28.92 -15.38
N THR A 642 10.09 -29.80 -15.47
CA THR A 642 10.16 -31.03 -14.68
C THR A 642 10.36 -30.76 -13.18
N MET A 643 11.04 -29.67 -12.80
CA MET A 643 11.26 -29.31 -11.40
C MET A 643 9.98 -28.85 -10.69
N ASN A 644 9.07 -28.15 -11.39
CA ASN A 644 7.75 -27.79 -10.85
C ASN A 644 6.80 -28.99 -10.68
N GLN A 645 7.01 -30.09 -11.41
CA GLN A 645 6.26 -31.33 -11.22
C GLN A 645 6.79 -32.15 -10.03
N PHE A 646 8.08 -32.04 -9.71
CA PHE A 646 8.68 -32.75 -8.56
C PHE A 646 8.36 -32.08 -7.21
N VAL A 647 8.32 -30.74 -7.14
CA VAL A 647 7.98 -30.01 -5.90
C VAL A 647 6.51 -30.17 -5.50
N LEU A 648 5.63 -30.46 -6.45
CA LEU A 648 4.22 -30.77 -6.17
C LEU A 648 3.99 -32.26 -5.82
N ALA A 649 4.97 -33.13 -6.04
CA ALA A 649 4.87 -34.57 -5.80
C ALA A 649 5.58 -35.07 -4.52
N SER A 650 6.41 -34.26 -3.87
CA SER A 650 7.16 -34.64 -2.65
C SER A 650 6.56 -34.12 -1.33
N GLY A 651 5.35 -33.56 -1.36
CA GLY A 651 4.61 -33.08 -0.19
C GLY A 651 3.47 -33.99 0.27
N SER A 652 3.63 -35.32 0.17
CA SER A 652 2.68 -36.28 0.74
C SER A 652 3.30 -37.68 0.76
N CYS A 653 3.92 -38.08 1.88
CA CYS A 653 4.04 -39.48 2.33
C CYS A 653 4.88 -39.59 3.62
N HIS A 654 4.19 -39.68 4.76
CA HIS A 654 4.48 -40.40 6.02
C HIS A 654 3.29 -40.01 6.92
N GLU A 655 2.48 -40.86 7.54
CA GLU A 655 2.47 -42.29 7.80
C GLU A 655 1.05 -42.60 8.31
N ASN A 656 0.37 -43.63 7.80
CA ASN A 656 -0.48 -44.51 8.61
C ASN A 656 -0.99 -45.66 7.74
N GLN A 657 -0.39 -46.82 7.98
CA GLN A 657 -0.85 -48.12 7.49
C GLN A 657 -2.15 -48.50 8.20
N THR A 658 -3.13 -49.04 7.46
CA THR A 658 -3.67 -50.41 7.66
C THR A 658 -4.89 -50.69 6.76
N SER A 659 -4.88 -51.89 6.15
CA SER A 659 -5.96 -52.70 5.54
C SER A 659 -6.98 -52.00 4.62
N ASN A 660 -7.15 -52.36 3.34
CA ASN A 660 -7.71 -53.64 2.91
C ASN A 660 -7.69 -53.73 1.37
N ARG A 661 -7.53 -54.96 0.86
CA ARG A 661 -7.47 -55.35 -0.56
C ARG A 661 -8.85 -55.29 -1.25
N ARG A 662 -8.90 -54.92 -2.55
CA ARG A 662 -9.30 -55.80 -3.70
C ARG A 662 -9.47 -55.04 -5.05
N GLN A 663 -8.79 -55.59 -6.08
CA GLN A 663 -9.11 -55.79 -7.52
C GLN A 663 -9.71 -54.65 -8.39
N ILE A 664 -8.98 -54.12 -9.40
CA ILE A 664 -8.81 -54.55 -10.82
C ILE A 664 -10.06 -54.32 -11.72
N SER A 665 -10.01 -53.31 -12.63
CA SER A 665 -9.88 -53.47 -14.11
C SER A 665 -10.34 -52.26 -14.95
N ARG A 666 -9.45 -51.87 -15.88
CA ARG A 666 -9.61 -51.43 -17.30
C ARG A 666 -10.77 -50.53 -17.75
N GLY A 667 -10.44 -49.50 -18.53
CA GLY A 667 -11.34 -48.96 -19.57
C GLY A 667 -11.00 -47.56 -20.11
N CYS A 668 -10.51 -47.49 -21.34
CA CYS A 668 -10.03 -46.34 -22.09
C CYS A 668 -11.11 -45.39 -22.68
N ILE A 669 -10.65 -44.17 -23.06
CA ILE A 669 -11.07 -43.27 -24.17
C ILE A 669 -11.86 -41.96 -23.85
N LEU A 670 -11.31 -40.90 -24.45
CA LEU A 670 -11.66 -39.47 -24.50
C LEU A 670 -13.00 -39.16 -25.21
N SER A 671 -13.71 -38.10 -24.78
CA SER A 671 -14.13 -36.98 -25.65
C SER A 671 -14.79 -35.85 -24.85
N TRP A 672 -14.68 -34.62 -25.38
CA TRP A 672 -15.13 -33.36 -24.80
C TRP A 672 -16.59 -33.05 -25.11
N SER A 673 -17.35 -32.59 -24.10
CA SER A 673 -18.48 -31.65 -24.23
C SER A 673 -18.94 -31.16 -22.85
N THR A 674 -18.89 -29.85 -22.61
CA THR A 674 -19.56 -29.12 -21.50
C THR A 674 -21.08 -28.96 -21.79
N PRO A 675 -21.94 -28.38 -20.93
CA PRO A 675 -21.86 -28.01 -19.50
C PRO A 675 -23.02 -28.59 -18.66
N VAL A 676 -23.03 -28.41 -17.33
CA VAL A 676 -24.19 -27.96 -16.51
C VAL A 676 -23.82 -28.00 -15.01
N SER A 677 -24.29 -26.95 -14.33
CA SER A 677 -24.27 -26.59 -12.91
C SER A 677 -24.17 -27.68 -11.85
N THR A 678 -23.39 -27.39 -10.80
CA THR A 678 -23.86 -27.52 -9.40
C THR A 678 -23.03 -26.66 -8.46
N SER A 679 -23.75 -25.99 -7.58
CA SER A 679 -23.34 -25.07 -6.52
C SER A 679 -22.35 -25.66 -5.52
N PHE A 680 -21.31 -24.90 -5.17
CA PHE A 680 -20.47 -25.15 -3.99
C PHE A 680 -20.65 -24.04 -2.96
N THR A 681 -21.10 -24.44 -1.77
CA THR A 681 -21.26 -23.65 -0.55
C THR A 681 -19.91 -23.47 0.16
N MET A 682 -19.55 -22.21 0.47
CA MET A 682 -18.40 -21.87 1.32
C MET A 682 -18.74 -21.90 2.83
N PRO A 683 -17.81 -22.29 3.73
CA PRO A 683 -18.02 -22.18 5.18
C PRO A 683 -17.86 -20.75 5.71
N LYS A 684 -18.70 -20.41 6.69
CA LYS A 684 -18.74 -19.17 7.49
C LYS A 684 -17.67 -19.14 8.59
N LEU A 685 -17.24 -17.91 8.97
CA LEU A 685 -16.82 -17.37 10.30
C LEU A 685 -15.63 -16.40 10.09
N GLN A 686 -15.54 -15.17 10.64
CA GLN A 686 -16.11 -14.51 11.81
C GLN A 686 -16.36 -13.01 11.53
N ARG A 687 -17.35 -12.38 12.16
CA ARG A 687 -17.59 -10.92 12.11
C ARG A 687 -17.28 -10.30 13.47
N ARG A 688 -16.45 -9.26 13.48
CA ARG A 688 -16.20 -8.35 14.61
C ARG A 688 -16.94 -7.04 14.36
N VAL A 689 -17.47 -6.43 15.41
CA VAL A 689 -18.09 -5.10 15.34
C VAL A 689 -17.12 -4.12 15.96
N TYR A 690 -16.48 -3.31 15.13
CA TYR A 690 -15.88 -2.04 15.56
C TYR A 690 -16.94 -0.97 15.33
N ILE A 691 -17.27 -0.20 16.36
CA ILE A 691 -18.14 0.95 16.20
C ILE A 691 -17.34 2.03 15.48
N ASN A 692 -17.72 2.32 14.24
CA ASN A 692 -17.34 3.55 13.54
C ASN A 692 -18.65 4.29 13.25
N ALA A 693 -18.92 5.36 13.99
CA ALA A 693 -20.15 6.14 13.82
C ALA A 693 -20.02 6.99 12.55
N THR A 694 -20.78 6.66 11.51
CA THR A 694 -21.01 7.58 10.39
C THR A 694 -22.49 7.53 10.03
N PHE A 695 -23.20 8.61 10.34
CA PHE A 695 -24.64 8.76 10.10
C PHE A 695 -24.89 9.25 8.66
N TYR A 696 -25.93 8.71 8.01
CA TYR A 696 -26.56 9.26 6.82
C TYR A 696 -28.04 9.51 7.15
N PRO A 697 -28.62 10.68 6.84
CA PRO A 697 -30.07 10.85 6.85
C PRO A 697 -30.67 10.46 5.49
N VAL A 698 -31.71 9.62 5.54
CA VAL A 698 -32.61 9.34 4.41
C VAL A 698 -33.96 9.97 4.73
N SER A 699 -34.41 10.89 3.90
CA SER A 699 -35.80 11.36 3.78
C SER A 699 -36.13 11.35 2.28
N GLY A 700 -37.32 11.04 1.78
CA GLY A 700 -38.57 10.54 2.33
C GLY A 700 -39.43 10.16 1.11
N PHE A 701 -40.28 9.14 1.26
CA PHE A 701 -41.26 8.73 0.26
C PHE A 701 -42.37 9.77 0.10
N GLN A 702 -42.87 9.99 -1.13
CA GLN A 702 -44.30 10.22 -1.35
C GLN A 702 -44.77 9.70 -2.72
N ASN A 703 -45.99 9.16 -2.69
CA ASN A 703 -46.68 8.32 -3.68
C ASN A 703 -47.11 9.05 -4.97
N GLY A 704 -47.30 8.26 -6.05
CA GLY A 704 -48.13 8.68 -7.19
C GLY A 704 -48.18 7.72 -8.37
N SER A 705 -49.16 6.79 -8.33
CA SER A 705 -49.94 6.24 -9.47
C SER A 705 -49.25 5.54 -10.67
N LEU A 706 -49.53 4.24 -10.77
CA LEU A 706 -49.63 3.43 -12.00
C LEU A 706 -50.73 3.96 -12.95
N PRO A 707 -50.63 3.72 -14.27
CA PRO A 707 -51.26 2.51 -14.83
C PRO A 707 -50.42 1.75 -15.89
N ALA A 708 -50.75 0.47 -16.01
CA ALA A 708 -50.27 -0.48 -17.00
C ALA A 708 -50.77 -0.18 -18.43
N THR A 709 -50.02 -0.58 -19.47
CA THR A 709 -50.38 -1.64 -20.44
C THR A 709 -49.37 -1.77 -21.59
N LEU A 710 -49.04 -3.03 -21.93
CA LEU A 710 -48.84 -3.62 -23.26
C LEU A 710 -47.86 -2.99 -24.27
N SER A 711 -46.78 -3.70 -24.63
CA SER A 711 -46.76 -4.68 -25.73
C SER A 711 -45.33 -4.89 -26.29
N ASN A 712 -45.06 -6.15 -26.64
CA ASN A 712 -43.93 -6.67 -27.42
C ASN A 712 -43.46 -5.77 -28.58
N THR A 713 -42.15 -5.78 -28.86
CA THR A 713 -41.62 -6.28 -30.15
C THR A 713 -40.10 -6.46 -30.12
N HIS A 714 -39.66 -7.60 -30.62
CA HIS A 714 -38.34 -7.90 -31.14
C HIS A 714 -37.79 -6.80 -32.06
N HIS A 715 -36.48 -6.57 -32.08
CA HIS A 715 -35.66 -6.75 -33.29
C HIS A 715 -34.16 -6.63 -32.98
N ALA A 716 -33.42 -7.66 -33.42
CA ALA A 716 -31.99 -7.64 -33.66
C ALA A 716 -31.70 -7.05 -35.06
N VAL A 717 -30.40 -7.02 -35.43
CA VAL A 717 -29.74 -6.50 -36.66
C VAL A 717 -29.12 -5.12 -36.35
N THR A 718 -27.79 -4.91 -36.35
CA THR A 718 -26.65 -5.55 -37.04
C THR A 718 -25.38 -5.37 -36.21
#